data_AF-A0ABD2XHP9-F1
#
_entry.id   AF-A0ABD2XHP9-F1
#
_cell.length_a   1.000
_cell.length_b   1.000
_cell.length_c   1.000
_cell.angle_alpha   90.00
_cell.angle_beta   90.00
_cell.angle_gamma   90.00
#
_symmetry.space_group_name_H-M   'P 1'
#
loop_
_entity.id
_entity.type
_entity.pdbx_description
1 polymer ?
#
loop_
_entity_poly.entity_id
_entity_poly.type
_entity_poly.pdbx_seq_one_letter_code
_entity_poly.pdbx_strand_id
1 'polypeptide(L)'
;MMDMEMNADLERDGATDSGEASTTGSSAGTIYCKLEDDFAKVTNEMKINDSLAEYRDEYVRLFEAYYEAQRVIEQLTEKCSSLQDELTGQKNTVSEFERTFQLNEESLEKLKKEIDESKKLADAAHDREQRARETIGNLRFSIDKLTDELEQKNKQLANEESNAGASKQKDNLAKERERLLSENQALKQRLKTLAQNSEENHQKLIETEKQMADLQEKFDRQTNELSRERREKEKVSSDFFDCLDELKMRMMDLQTLEDTLKTSTDNAKKQEQLLKDEVQENEHLQKEIQRMMLKQLATKTEADRLKTRLDASRKQLHDNDKVMNDLQRECNRFREEWGKMKGEKDNAFKKLAKVSSSATEAEENVKRLQQNTRRSELEIQQLLRQLELERKNVEKVGRERDLALQNVTSLEENNRNLSQELAVMEQTTRKMQQSLEEAENSALETSRQMKSLENERDRGLLQAKKLTDQLEDLEEELKLKQMEIGDQQKQLAEAEARLRKNAAALEEVRAERNAYKKNLSLTQDELGDTKDKLKESHVLLEQAKEELNAKEAELAKQEFMLGKTEKEKESLKTELTNNKKYISKLRHEMAELQREQKRLSLGLQEADATIERQKKDIESIMCERDVIGTQIVRRNDELALQSNKLQSLQDIMAKAEKQYSLRLDEIRMLKLELKKLKLDKAALEKNTANLADLRGEMFNLERRLTKERLKVTALEEEVQNPLNIHRWRKLEGTDPESYDLVKKVQLLQKRILKMSSEMIDKDKKIKELEKMYVNLREVLSKQPGPDVMIRLSKTRGALRTRAKKMKCLMAELNMTRTADHKFELDKIKSELNGLKAKCLAQKKRNSKANQELAKENVHPAAADDPSLQRGQDEAAGRHGDGDGAGFALANPKVTALMPVNQ
;
A
#
# COMPACT_ATOMS: atom_id res chain seq x y z
N MET A 1 -79.35 -37.83 -17.85
CA MET A 1 -80.21 -38.94 -17.39
C MET A 1 -80.59 -38.58 -15.96
N MET A 2 -81.88 -38.36 -15.70
CA MET A 2 -82.49 -37.99 -14.41
C MET A 2 -81.93 -36.74 -13.71
N ASP A 3 -82.83 -35.78 -13.55
CA ASP A 3 -82.72 -34.64 -12.64
C ASP A 3 -82.96 -35.08 -11.18
N MET A 4 -82.40 -34.33 -10.22
CA MET A 4 -83.02 -33.92 -8.96
C MET A 4 -82.17 -32.75 -8.41
N GLU A 5 -82.73 -31.56 -8.20
CA GLU A 5 -83.51 -31.13 -7.02
C GLU A 5 -82.66 -31.08 -5.72
N MET A 6 -82.71 -30.03 -4.89
CA MET A 6 -83.44 -28.76 -5.00
C MET A 6 -82.83 -27.71 -4.05
N ASN A 7 -82.89 -26.42 -4.44
CA ASN A 7 -83.00 -25.22 -3.59
C ASN A 7 -81.86 -24.96 -2.55
N ALA A 8 -81.75 -23.80 -1.91
CA ALA A 8 -82.57 -22.58 -1.95
C ALA A 8 -81.68 -21.32 -1.79
N ASP A 9 -82.23 -20.16 -2.19
CA ASP A 9 -82.13 -18.85 -1.52
C ASP A 9 -80.75 -18.18 -1.30
N LEU A 10 -80.58 -16.87 -1.53
CA LEU A 10 -81.49 -15.83 -2.03
C LEU A 10 -80.69 -14.69 -2.70
N GLU A 11 -81.39 -13.93 -3.54
CA GLU A 11 -81.26 -12.49 -3.87
C GLU A 11 -80.06 -11.67 -3.32
N ARG A 12 -79.48 -10.70 -4.05
CA ARG A 12 -80.12 -9.84 -5.09
C ARG A 12 -79.10 -9.00 -5.89
N ASP A 13 -79.56 -8.48 -7.04
CA ASP A 13 -79.10 -7.28 -7.79
C ASP A 13 -77.58 -7.03 -8.02
N GLY A 14 -77.11 -6.61 -9.19
CA GLY A 14 -77.81 -6.19 -10.40
C GLY A 14 -77.01 -5.09 -11.11
N ALA A 15 -76.17 -5.47 -12.09
CA ALA A 15 -75.29 -4.53 -12.80
C ALA A 15 -75.40 -4.74 -14.32
N THR A 16 -76.33 -4.01 -14.95
CA THR A 16 -76.46 -3.97 -16.41
C THR A 16 -75.55 -2.92 -17.02
N ASP A 17 -74.76 -3.36 -18.00
CA ASP A 17 -74.21 -2.63 -19.14
C ASP A 17 -74.65 -1.16 -19.33
N SER A 18 -73.70 -0.24 -19.17
CA SER A 18 -73.62 0.98 -19.97
C SER A 18 -72.16 1.42 -20.05
N GLY A 19 -71.53 1.30 -21.22
CA GLY A 19 -70.11 1.62 -21.38
C GLY A 19 -69.80 3.12 -21.34
N GLU A 20 -68.69 3.48 -20.70
CA GLU A 20 -67.96 4.71 -21.00
C GLU A 20 -66.76 4.38 -21.90
N ALA A 21 -66.57 5.20 -22.95
CA ALA A 21 -65.39 5.08 -23.81
C ALA A 21 -64.12 5.49 -23.05
N SER A 22 -62.97 4.95 -23.45
CA SER A 22 -61.67 5.26 -22.85
C SER A 22 -61.17 6.67 -23.23
N THR A 23 -61.84 7.71 -22.74
CA THR A 23 -61.45 9.12 -22.91
C THR A 23 -60.50 9.59 -21.79
N THR A 24 -59.44 8.83 -21.55
CA THR A 24 -58.24 9.26 -20.81
C THR A 24 -57.18 9.87 -21.74
N GLY A 25 -57.62 10.40 -22.89
CA GLY A 25 -56.79 11.18 -23.81
C GLY A 25 -56.41 12.53 -23.19
N SER A 26 -55.24 12.57 -22.53
CA SER A 26 -54.56 13.75 -21.98
C SER A 26 -55.45 14.86 -21.40
N SER A 27 -55.75 14.73 -20.10
CA SER A 27 -56.26 15.85 -19.31
C SER A 27 -55.31 17.06 -19.30
N ALA A 28 -54.01 16.85 -19.53
CA ALA A 28 -53.02 17.92 -19.65
C ALA A 28 -53.19 18.71 -20.96
N GLY A 29 -53.29 18.05 -22.10
CA GLY A 29 -53.51 18.69 -23.41
C GLY A 29 -54.79 19.54 -23.45
N THR A 30 -55.86 19.06 -22.79
CA THR A 30 -57.14 19.77 -22.68
C THR A 30 -57.07 21.04 -21.80
N ILE A 31 -56.05 21.17 -20.95
CA ILE A 31 -55.73 22.39 -20.19
C ILE A 31 -54.80 23.29 -21.02
N TYR A 32 -53.79 22.71 -21.68
CA TYR A 32 -52.84 23.44 -22.53
C TYR A 32 -53.51 24.25 -23.64
N CYS A 33 -54.39 23.64 -24.45
CA CYS A 33 -55.06 24.37 -25.53
C CYS A 33 -55.89 25.57 -25.03
N LYS A 34 -56.47 25.49 -23.83
CA LYS A 34 -57.17 26.62 -23.21
C LYS A 34 -56.21 27.72 -22.78
N LEU A 35 -55.03 27.35 -22.26
CA LEU A 35 -53.99 28.30 -21.85
C LEU A 35 -53.39 29.02 -23.07
N GLU A 36 -53.23 28.33 -24.20
CA GLU A 36 -52.84 28.91 -25.49
C GLU A 36 -53.91 29.83 -26.07
N ASP A 37 -55.19 29.41 -26.05
CA ASP A 37 -56.33 30.24 -26.45
C ASP A 37 -56.43 31.53 -25.62
N ASP A 38 -56.27 31.45 -24.29
CA ASP A 38 -56.33 32.60 -23.39
C ASP A 38 -55.10 33.52 -23.55
N PHE A 39 -53.90 32.95 -23.74
CA PHE A 39 -52.71 33.71 -24.12
C PHE A 39 -52.87 34.45 -25.45
N ALA A 40 -53.52 33.82 -26.45
CA ALA A 40 -53.81 34.44 -27.75
C ALA A 40 -54.85 35.56 -27.66
N LYS A 41 -55.84 35.47 -26.75
CA LYS A 41 -56.78 36.56 -26.43
C LYS A 41 -56.04 37.72 -25.78
N VAL A 42 -55.35 37.47 -24.66
CA VAL A 42 -54.65 38.49 -23.88
C VAL A 42 -53.58 39.21 -24.71
N THR A 43 -52.77 38.49 -25.51
CA THR A 43 -51.77 39.12 -26.39
C THR A 43 -52.33 39.82 -27.62
N ASN A 44 -53.65 39.72 -27.89
CA ASN A 44 -54.35 40.57 -28.86
C ASN A 44 -55.00 41.79 -28.17
N GLU A 45 -55.58 41.63 -26.98
CA GLU A 45 -56.08 42.76 -26.18
C GLU A 45 -54.95 43.73 -25.81
N MET A 46 -53.77 43.22 -25.45
CA MET A 46 -52.54 44.01 -25.25
C MET A 46 -52.03 44.72 -26.51
N LYS A 47 -52.45 44.33 -27.74
CA LYS A 47 -52.13 45.08 -28.98
C LYS A 47 -53.12 46.20 -29.26
N ILE A 48 -54.33 46.13 -28.70
CA ILE A 48 -55.42 47.09 -28.96
C ILE A 48 -55.33 48.27 -27.97
N ASN A 49 -54.70 48.08 -26.81
CA ASN A 49 -54.46 49.12 -25.83
C ASN A 49 -52.98 49.53 -25.80
N ASP A 50 -52.67 50.72 -26.33
CA ASP A 50 -51.32 51.30 -26.37
C ASP A 50 -50.60 51.27 -25.01
N SER A 51 -51.31 51.42 -23.89
CA SER A 51 -50.71 51.41 -22.55
C SER A 51 -50.30 50.02 -22.05
N LEU A 52 -50.69 48.95 -22.74
CA LEU A 52 -50.34 47.55 -22.43
C LEU A 52 -49.40 46.94 -23.48
N ALA A 53 -49.24 47.59 -24.64
CA ALA A 53 -48.39 47.11 -25.71
C ALA A 53 -46.92 46.96 -25.30
N GLU A 54 -46.41 47.84 -24.43
CA GLU A 54 -45.03 47.78 -23.91
C GLU A 54 -44.75 46.52 -23.07
N TYR A 55 -45.73 46.03 -22.31
CA TYR A 55 -45.59 44.84 -21.45
C TYR A 55 -45.81 43.52 -22.20
N ARG A 56 -46.36 43.58 -23.43
CA ARG A 56 -46.70 42.40 -24.23
C ARG A 56 -45.52 41.44 -24.39
N ASP A 57 -44.34 41.97 -24.70
CA ASP A 57 -43.15 41.16 -24.99
C ASP A 57 -42.50 40.61 -23.71
N GLU A 58 -42.89 41.09 -22.52
CA GLU A 58 -42.54 40.46 -21.23
C GLU A 58 -43.53 39.35 -20.88
N TYR A 59 -44.82 39.54 -21.15
CA TYR A 59 -45.85 38.51 -20.99
C TYR A 59 -45.62 37.30 -21.92
N VAL A 60 -45.19 37.54 -23.16
CA VAL A 60 -44.76 36.47 -24.10
C VAL A 60 -43.61 35.66 -23.50
N ARG A 61 -42.52 36.32 -23.06
CA ARG A 61 -41.36 35.65 -22.43
C ARG A 61 -41.72 34.88 -21.16
N LEU A 62 -42.68 35.37 -20.37
CA LEU A 62 -43.17 34.67 -19.18
C LEU A 62 -43.95 33.39 -19.53
N PHE A 63 -44.79 33.45 -20.58
CA PHE A 63 -45.52 32.28 -21.07
C PHE A 63 -44.58 31.23 -21.69
N GLU A 64 -43.61 31.66 -22.51
CA GLU A 64 -42.57 30.79 -23.07
C GLU A 64 -41.78 30.07 -21.96
N ALA A 65 -41.37 30.79 -20.91
CA ALA A 65 -40.65 30.23 -19.77
C ALA A 65 -41.52 29.24 -18.95
N TYR A 66 -42.81 29.53 -18.78
CA TYR A 66 -43.76 28.61 -18.14
C TYR A 66 -43.98 27.34 -18.97
N TYR A 67 -44.16 27.49 -20.29
CA TYR A 67 -44.35 26.37 -21.22
C TYR A 67 -43.16 25.42 -21.20
N GLU A 68 -41.93 25.94 -21.29
CA GLU A 68 -40.71 25.13 -21.28
C GLU A 68 -40.48 24.48 -19.91
N ALA A 69 -40.72 25.18 -18.80
CA ALA A 69 -40.61 24.62 -17.45
C ALA A 69 -41.59 23.45 -17.24
N GLN A 70 -42.83 23.59 -17.71
CA GLN A 70 -43.84 22.54 -17.60
C GLN A 70 -43.54 21.35 -18.55
N ARG A 71 -42.97 21.60 -19.75
CA ARG A 71 -42.45 20.54 -20.63
C ARG A 71 -41.32 19.74 -19.99
N VAL A 72 -40.43 20.40 -19.26
CA VAL A 72 -39.36 19.72 -18.49
C VAL A 72 -39.95 18.89 -17.34
N ILE A 73 -41.01 19.36 -16.67
CA ILE A 73 -41.74 18.59 -15.64
C ILE A 73 -42.37 17.33 -16.25
N GLU A 74 -42.98 17.42 -17.43
CA GLU A 74 -43.57 16.28 -18.14
C GLU A 74 -42.51 15.23 -18.50
N GLN A 75 -41.40 15.64 -19.12
CA GLN A 75 -40.25 14.75 -19.43
C GLN A 75 -39.62 14.09 -18.20
N LEU A 76 -39.54 14.82 -17.08
CA LEU A 76 -39.06 14.25 -15.80
C LEU A 76 -40.07 13.25 -15.23
N THR A 77 -41.37 13.46 -15.44
CA THR A 77 -42.44 12.57 -14.96
C THR A 77 -42.48 11.27 -15.77
N GLU A 78 -42.41 11.34 -17.10
CA GLU A 78 -42.22 10.18 -17.99
C GLU A 78 -40.98 9.37 -17.58
N LYS A 79 -39.85 10.06 -17.33
CA LYS A 79 -38.60 9.42 -16.93
C LYS A 79 -38.71 8.74 -15.57
N CYS A 80 -39.42 9.34 -14.60
CA CYS A 80 -39.70 8.70 -13.32
C CYS A 80 -40.59 7.44 -13.49
N SER A 81 -41.58 7.46 -14.39
CA SER A 81 -42.37 6.26 -14.71
C SER A 81 -41.48 5.16 -15.29
N SER A 82 -40.69 5.46 -16.33
CA SER A 82 -39.82 4.45 -16.97
C SER A 82 -38.82 3.81 -15.99
N LEU A 83 -38.24 4.59 -15.08
CA LEU A 83 -37.35 4.08 -14.03
C LEU A 83 -38.08 3.22 -12.98
N GLN A 84 -39.37 3.48 -12.73
CA GLN A 84 -40.20 2.66 -11.84
C GLN A 84 -40.62 1.35 -12.51
N ASP A 85 -40.91 1.38 -13.82
CA ASP A 85 -41.16 0.18 -14.63
C ASP A 85 -39.89 -0.69 -14.72
N GLU A 86 -38.72 -0.10 -14.97
CA GLU A 86 -37.43 -0.80 -14.91
C GLU A 86 -37.16 -1.41 -13.51
N LEU A 87 -37.44 -0.68 -12.43
CA LEU A 87 -37.25 -1.15 -11.05
C LEU A 87 -38.17 -2.33 -10.71
N THR A 88 -39.43 -2.32 -11.16
CA THR A 88 -40.36 -3.43 -10.97
C THR A 88 -39.96 -4.65 -11.82
N GLY A 89 -39.49 -4.43 -13.06
CA GLY A 89 -38.90 -5.48 -13.89
C GLY A 89 -37.70 -6.16 -13.23
N GLN A 90 -36.73 -5.37 -12.73
CA GLN A 90 -35.57 -5.89 -12.00
C GLN A 90 -35.99 -6.68 -10.76
N LYS A 91 -36.94 -6.16 -9.96
CA LYS A 91 -37.47 -6.86 -8.78
C LYS A 91 -38.06 -8.23 -9.12
N ASN A 92 -38.79 -8.34 -10.24
CA ASN A 92 -39.35 -9.61 -10.68
C ASN A 92 -38.23 -10.60 -11.06
N THR A 93 -37.20 -10.17 -11.80
CA THR A 93 -36.05 -11.05 -12.14
C THR A 93 -35.28 -11.53 -10.91
N VAL A 94 -35.15 -10.71 -9.85
CA VAL A 94 -34.55 -11.13 -8.58
C VAL A 94 -35.38 -12.23 -7.92
N SER A 95 -36.70 -12.09 -7.86
CA SER A 95 -37.60 -13.12 -7.31
C SER A 95 -37.59 -14.43 -8.13
N GLU A 96 -37.38 -14.36 -9.44
CA GLU A 96 -37.16 -15.56 -10.28
C GLU A 96 -35.82 -16.23 -9.94
N PHE A 97 -34.73 -15.47 -9.80
CA PHE A 97 -33.44 -16.01 -9.38
C PHE A 97 -33.49 -16.66 -7.99
N GLU A 98 -34.12 -16.01 -7.00
CA GLU A 98 -34.33 -16.57 -5.66
C GLU A 98 -35.06 -17.93 -5.71
N ARG A 99 -36.10 -18.04 -6.56
CA ARG A 99 -36.83 -19.30 -6.77
C ARG A 99 -35.96 -20.37 -7.43
N THR A 100 -35.14 -20.03 -8.42
CA THR A 100 -34.20 -21.00 -9.02
C THR A 100 -33.13 -21.46 -8.03
N PHE A 101 -32.66 -20.58 -7.14
CA PHE A 101 -31.67 -20.92 -6.12
C PHE A 101 -32.22 -21.96 -5.12
N GLN A 102 -33.45 -21.77 -4.63
CA GLN A 102 -34.14 -22.71 -3.74
C GLN A 102 -34.28 -24.12 -4.37
N LEU A 103 -34.69 -24.18 -5.64
CA LEU A 103 -34.80 -25.45 -6.38
C LEU A 103 -33.45 -26.14 -6.58
N ASN A 104 -32.38 -25.38 -6.77
CA ASN A 104 -31.01 -25.89 -6.87
C ASN A 104 -30.49 -26.39 -5.50
N GLU A 105 -30.84 -25.73 -4.40
CA GLU A 105 -30.48 -26.12 -3.04
C GLU A 105 -31.16 -27.45 -2.64
N GLU A 106 -32.46 -27.60 -2.90
CA GLU A 106 -33.16 -28.88 -2.74
C GLU A 106 -32.53 -30.02 -3.57
N SER A 107 -32.12 -29.71 -4.80
CA SER A 107 -31.52 -30.69 -5.72
C SER A 107 -30.13 -31.11 -5.25
N LEU A 108 -29.34 -30.17 -4.74
CA LEU A 108 -28.06 -30.46 -4.08
C LEU A 108 -28.22 -31.30 -2.81
N GLU A 109 -29.30 -31.14 -2.04
CA GLU A 109 -29.54 -31.96 -0.85
C GLU A 109 -29.95 -33.41 -1.21
N LYS A 110 -30.69 -33.60 -2.31
CA LYS A 110 -31.03 -34.93 -2.86
C LYS A 110 -29.76 -35.65 -3.33
N LEU A 111 -28.95 -35.00 -4.18
CA LEU A 111 -27.68 -35.55 -4.67
C LEU A 111 -26.68 -35.90 -3.55
N LYS A 112 -26.62 -35.11 -2.46
CA LYS A 112 -25.79 -35.43 -1.29
C LYS A 112 -26.21 -36.75 -0.62
N LYS A 113 -27.52 -37.01 -0.51
CA LYS A 113 -28.06 -38.24 0.10
C LYS A 113 -27.75 -39.45 -0.78
N GLU A 114 -27.94 -39.34 -2.09
CA GLU A 114 -27.60 -40.39 -3.07
C GLU A 114 -26.09 -40.72 -3.07
N ILE A 115 -25.23 -39.72 -2.92
CA ILE A 115 -23.77 -39.90 -2.77
C ILE A 115 -23.43 -40.65 -1.48
N ASP A 116 -24.06 -40.31 -0.34
CA ASP A 116 -23.81 -40.97 0.95
C ASP A 116 -24.41 -42.38 1.05
N GLU A 117 -25.45 -42.68 0.28
CA GLU A 117 -25.95 -44.06 0.08
C GLU A 117 -25.02 -44.86 -0.83
N SER A 118 -24.53 -44.26 -1.92
CA SER A 118 -23.55 -44.87 -2.83
C SER A 118 -22.23 -45.24 -2.13
N LYS A 119 -21.74 -44.39 -1.21
CA LYS A 119 -20.58 -44.70 -0.35
C LYS A 119 -20.82 -45.95 0.50
N LYS A 120 -21.95 -46.01 1.23
CA LYS A 120 -22.29 -47.17 2.08
C LYS A 120 -22.39 -48.47 1.26
N LEU A 121 -22.88 -48.40 0.02
CA LEU A 121 -22.91 -49.54 -0.89
C LEU A 121 -21.50 -49.96 -1.35
N ALA A 122 -20.61 -49.00 -1.62
CA ALA A 122 -19.21 -49.27 -1.96
C ALA A 122 -18.42 -49.86 -0.78
N ASP A 123 -18.57 -49.30 0.42
CA ASP A 123 -17.98 -49.83 1.65
C ASP A 123 -18.44 -51.29 1.87
N ALA A 124 -19.76 -51.54 1.79
CA ALA A 124 -20.32 -52.88 1.90
C ALA A 124 -19.89 -53.82 0.75
N ALA A 125 -19.44 -53.32 -0.39
CA ALA A 125 -18.85 -54.14 -1.46
C ALA A 125 -17.40 -54.51 -1.12
N HIS A 126 -16.60 -53.57 -0.63
CA HIS A 126 -15.22 -53.81 -0.19
C HIS A 126 -15.16 -54.81 0.97
N ASP A 127 -16.09 -54.68 1.91
CA ASP A 127 -16.29 -55.57 3.07
C ASP A 127 -16.59 -57.03 2.66
N ARG A 128 -17.29 -57.23 1.53
CA ARG A 128 -17.52 -58.54 0.92
C ARG A 128 -16.28 -59.05 0.18
N GLU A 129 -15.57 -58.17 -0.52
CA GLU A 129 -14.34 -58.52 -1.24
C GLU A 129 -13.23 -58.97 -0.27
N GLN A 130 -13.06 -58.29 0.87
CA GLN A 130 -12.09 -58.68 1.88
C GLN A 130 -12.37 -60.09 2.42
N ARG A 131 -13.62 -60.39 2.80
CA ARG A 131 -14.04 -61.74 3.25
C ARG A 131 -13.81 -62.81 2.18
N ALA A 132 -14.02 -62.48 0.90
CA ALA A 132 -13.72 -63.37 -0.22
C ALA A 132 -12.21 -63.62 -0.37
N ARG A 133 -11.38 -62.57 -0.25
CA ARG A 133 -9.90 -62.68 -0.29
C ARG A 133 -9.35 -63.51 0.87
N GLU A 134 -9.87 -63.33 2.09
CA GLU A 134 -9.54 -64.14 3.27
C GLU A 134 -9.93 -65.62 3.07
N THR A 135 -11.13 -65.88 2.51
CA THR A 135 -11.58 -67.24 2.16
C THR A 135 -10.67 -67.90 1.12
N ILE A 136 -10.26 -67.16 0.08
CA ILE A 136 -9.32 -67.64 -0.95
C ILE A 136 -7.93 -67.94 -0.34
N GLY A 137 -7.47 -67.13 0.62
CA GLY A 137 -6.23 -67.39 1.36
C GLY A 137 -6.28 -68.70 2.13
N ASN A 138 -7.37 -68.94 2.88
CA ASN A 138 -7.58 -70.18 3.63
C ASN A 138 -7.69 -71.43 2.72
N LEU A 139 -8.33 -71.29 1.54
CA LEU A 139 -8.39 -72.36 0.55
C LEU A 139 -7.02 -72.67 -0.06
N ARG A 140 -6.19 -71.66 -0.38
CA ARG A 140 -4.81 -71.88 -0.87
C ARG A 140 -3.96 -72.62 0.16
N PHE A 141 -3.96 -72.19 1.41
CA PHE A 141 -3.26 -72.86 2.51
C PHE A 141 -3.75 -74.31 2.75
N SER A 142 -4.98 -74.63 2.35
CA SER A 142 -5.52 -75.99 2.39
C SER A 142 -5.07 -76.83 1.18
N ILE A 143 -4.95 -76.22 0.00
CA ILE A 143 -4.43 -76.86 -1.22
C ILE A 143 -2.94 -77.19 -1.05
N ASP A 144 -2.15 -76.28 -0.48
CA ASP A 144 -0.71 -76.51 -0.25
C ASP A 144 -0.49 -77.77 0.63
N LYS A 145 -1.23 -77.88 1.74
CA LYS A 145 -1.19 -79.07 2.62
C LYS A 145 -1.60 -80.38 1.92
N LEU A 146 -2.65 -80.35 1.11
CA LEU A 146 -3.09 -81.52 0.35
C LEU A 146 -2.09 -81.90 -0.76
N THR A 147 -1.30 -80.93 -1.23
CA THR A 147 -0.22 -81.16 -2.21
C THR A 147 0.97 -81.86 -1.53
N ASP A 148 1.36 -81.42 -0.33
CA ASP A 148 2.38 -82.10 0.51
C ASP A 148 1.98 -83.56 0.82
N GLU A 149 0.70 -83.81 1.17
CA GLU A 149 0.19 -85.16 1.45
C GLU A 149 0.17 -86.06 0.19
N LEU A 150 -0.09 -85.51 -0.99
CA LEU A 150 -0.01 -86.23 -2.27
C LEU A 150 1.44 -86.57 -2.66
N GLU A 151 2.39 -85.66 -2.42
CA GLU A 151 3.81 -85.93 -2.70
C GLU A 151 4.40 -87.00 -1.76
N GLN A 152 3.88 -87.13 -0.53
CA GLN A 152 4.21 -88.26 0.34
C GLN A 152 3.61 -89.59 -0.14
N LYS A 153 2.35 -89.62 -0.60
CA LYS A 153 1.71 -90.87 -1.07
C LYS A 153 2.25 -91.39 -2.41
N ASN A 154 2.69 -90.52 -3.31
CA ASN A 154 3.26 -90.93 -4.60
C ASN A 154 4.61 -91.68 -4.52
N LYS A 155 5.17 -91.88 -3.31
CA LYS A 155 6.40 -92.66 -3.08
C LYS A 155 6.17 -94.13 -2.68
N GLN A 156 4.92 -94.64 -2.69
CA GLN A 156 4.59 -95.99 -2.19
C GLN A 156 3.86 -96.94 -3.17
N LEU A 157 3.67 -96.58 -4.44
CA LEU A 157 2.96 -97.43 -5.42
C LEU A 157 3.79 -97.69 -6.69
N ALA A 158 4.66 -98.70 -6.65
CA ALA A 158 5.41 -99.20 -7.79
C ALA A 158 5.73 -100.70 -7.66
N ASN A 159 4.78 -101.56 -8.07
CA ASN A 159 4.99 -102.99 -8.38
C ASN A 159 3.66 -103.62 -8.86
N GLU A 160 3.61 -104.12 -10.11
CA GLU A 160 2.82 -105.30 -10.55
C GLU A 160 3.03 -105.56 -12.07
N GLU A 161 2.87 -106.80 -12.52
CA GLU A 161 3.14 -107.27 -13.90
C GLU A 161 2.11 -108.30 -14.41
N SER A 162 2.16 -108.58 -15.72
CA SER A 162 1.86 -109.87 -16.40
C SER A 162 0.56 -110.01 -17.23
N ASN A 163 0.41 -111.16 -17.90
CA ASN A 163 0.15 -111.21 -19.35
C ASN A 163 -0.91 -112.27 -19.83
N ALA A 164 -1.17 -112.34 -21.15
CA ALA A 164 -2.36 -112.96 -21.79
C ALA A 164 -2.20 -114.41 -22.37
N GLY A 165 -3.33 -115.03 -22.82
CA GLY A 165 -3.35 -116.26 -23.66
C GLY A 165 -4.73 -117.00 -23.73
N ALA A 166 -5.06 -117.73 -24.83
CA ALA A 166 -6.39 -118.36 -24.99
C ALA A 166 -6.55 -119.54 -26.01
N SER A 167 -7.63 -120.33 -25.82
CA SER A 167 -8.48 -121.07 -26.81
C SER A 167 -8.09 -122.46 -27.39
N LYS A 168 -9.09 -123.40 -27.41
CA LYS A 168 -9.42 -124.34 -28.52
C LYS A 168 -10.72 -125.14 -28.30
N GLN A 169 -11.29 -125.71 -29.38
CA GLN A 169 -12.53 -126.51 -29.43
C GLN A 169 -12.44 -127.68 -30.45
N LYS A 170 -13.07 -128.83 -30.14
CA LYS A 170 -13.92 -129.69 -31.02
C LYS A 170 -13.94 -131.14 -30.51
N ASP A 171 -15.06 -131.58 -29.93
CA ASP A 171 -15.37 -133.01 -29.71
C ASP A 171 -16.91 -133.19 -29.62
N ASN A 172 -17.60 -132.73 -30.67
CA ASN A 172 -18.99 -132.28 -30.55
C ASN A 172 -20.07 -133.38 -30.75
N LEU A 173 -19.79 -134.40 -31.56
CA LEU A 173 -20.86 -135.05 -32.34
C LEU A 173 -21.45 -136.33 -31.72
N ALA A 174 -20.74 -137.00 -30.80
CA ALA A 174 -21.24 -138.21 -30.15
C ALA A 174 -22.35 -137.93 -29.11
N LYS A 175 -22.28 -136.77 -28.42
CA LYS A 175 -23.26 -136.35 -27.40
C LYS A 175 -24.59 -135.88 -28.01
N GLU A 176 -24.63 -135.66 -29.33
CA GLU A 176 -25.67 -134.91 -30.03
C GLU A 176 -27.08 -135.53 -29.95
N ARG A 177 -27.18 -136.85 -29.73
CA ARG A 177 -28.48 -137.55 -29.62
C ARG A 177 -29.14 -137.42 -28.24
N GLU A 178 -28.38 -137.47 -27.15
CA GLU A 178 -28.89 -137.11 -25.81
C GLU A 178 -29.05 -135.59 -25.67
N ARG A 179 -28.27 -134.82 -26.44
CA ARG A 179 -28.43 -133.36 -26.54
C ARG A 179 -29.85 -132.99 -26.94
N LEU A 180 -30.47 -133.65 -27.92
CA LEU A 180 -31.80 -133.27 -28.42
C LEU A 180 -32.95 -133.36 -27.38
N LEU A 181 -32.92 -134.34 -26.46
CA LEU A 181 -33.92 -134.45 -25.39
C LEU A 181 -33.65 -133.45 -24.26
N SER A 182 -32.39 -133.31 -23.84
CA SER A 182 -31.99 -132.30 -22.86
C SER A 182 -32.15 -130.87 -23.38
N GLU A 183 -31.96 -130.63 -24.68
CA GLU A 183 -32.23 -129.38 -25.40
C GLU A 183 -33.72 -129.03 -25.33
N ASN A 184 -34.64 -129.98 -25.50
CA ASN A 184 -36.07 -129.67 -25.44
C ASN A 184 -36.49 -129.15 -24.04
N GLN A 185 -35.90 -129.71 -22.99
CA GLN A 185 -36.13 -129.29 -21.60
C GLN A 185 -35.40 -127.96 -21.29
N ALA A 186 -34.17 -127.80 -21.77
CA ALA A 186 -33.40 -126.56 -21.68
C ALA A 186 -34.00 -125.40 -22.51
N LEU A 187 -34.69 -125.68 -23.61
CA LEU A 187 -35.42 -124.71 -24.43
C LEU A 187 -36.65 -124.18 -23.68
N LYS A 188 -37.37 -125.03 -22.93
CA LYS A 188 -38.45 -124.57 -22.04
C LYS A 188 -37.94 -123.70 -20.89
N GLN A 189 -36.77 -124.02 -20.31
CA GLN A 189 -36.13 -123.15 -19.32
C GLN A 189 -35.65 -121.82 -19.95
N ARG A 190 -34.99 -121.87 -21.13
CA ARG A 190 -34.59 -120.67 -21.88
C ARG A 190 -35.77 -119.78 -22.25
N LEU A 191 -36.92 -120.33 -22.64
CA LEU A 191 -38.13 -119.53 -22.88
C LEU A 191 -38.59 -118.77 -21.64
N LYS A 192 -38.54 -119.40 -20.45
CA LYS A 192 -38.84 -118.71 -19.19
C LYS A 192 -37.83 -117.59 -18.90
N THR A 193 -36.53 -117.85 -19.04
CA THR A 193 -35.50 -116.81 -18.84
C THR A 193 -35.61 -115.68 -19.87
N LEU A 194 -35.91 -115.98 -21.13
CA LEU A 194 -36.13 -114.96 -22.17
C LEU A 194 -37.36 -114.09 -21.88
N ALA A 195 -38.44 -114.66 -21.35
CA ALA A 195 -39.60 -113.88 -20.91
C ALA A 195 -39.25 -112.93 -19.74
N GLN A 196 -38.48 -113.40 -18.75
CA GLN A 196 -38.02 -112.57 -17.64
C GLN A 196 -37.07 -111.46 -18.11
N ASN A 197 -36.12 -111.77 -19.00
CA ASN A 197 -35.23 -110.77 -19.60
C ASN A 197 -35.99 -109.74 -20.46
N SER A 198 -37.08 -110.15 -21.12
CA SER A 198 -37.94 -109.25 -21.89
C SER A 198 -38.68 -108.26 -21.00
N GLU A 199 -39.19 -108.73 -19.85
CA GLU A 199 -39.86 -107.90 -18.84
C GLU A 199 -38.89 -106.90 -18.21
N GLU A 200 -37.71 -107.35 -17.78
CA GLU A 200 -36.65 -106.48 -17.26
C GLU A 200 -36.22 -105.41 -18.27
N ASN A 201 -36.09 -105.77 -19.56
CA ASN A 201 -35.71 -104.82 -20.60
C ASN A 201 -36.84 -103.81 -20.88
N HIS A 202 -38.11 -104.21 -20.76
CA HIS A 202 -39.23 -103.29 -20.91
C HIS A 202 -39.31 -102.29 -19.75
N GLN A 203 -39.06 -102.74 -18.51
CA GLN A 203 -38.98 -101.86 -17.35
C GLN A 203 -37.81 -100.85 -17.47
N LYS A 204 -36.62 -101.32 -17.89
CA LYS A 204 -35.45 -100.45 -18.16
C LYS A 204 -35.73 -99.43 -19.27
N LEU A 205 -36.52 -99.79 -20.30
CA LEU A 205 -36.95 -98.85 -21.35
C LEU A 205 -37.82 -97.73 -20.78
N ILE A 206 -38.82 -98.07 -19.96
CA ILE A 206 -39.71 -97.07 -19.33
C ILE A 206 -38.93 -96.14 -18.38
N GLU A 207 -37.89 -96.66 -17.70
CA GLU A 207 -37.00 -95.83 -16.89
C GLU A 207 -36.15 -94.88 -17.73
N THR A 208 -35.59 -95.31 -18.87
CA THR A 208 -34.81 -94.41 -19.75
C THR A 208 -35.68 -93.39 -20.47
N GLU A 209 -36.91 -93.75 -20.86
CA GLU A 209 -37.89 -92.81 -21.43
C GLU A 209 -38.26 -91.69 -20.44
N LYS A 210 -38.48 -92.02 -19.16
CA LYS A 210 -38.67 -91.02 -18.09
C LYS A 210 -37.44 -90.14 -17.88
N GLN A 211 -36.25 -90.73 -17.85
CA GLN A 211 -35.00 -89.97 -17.71
C GLN A 211 -34.77 -89.02 -18.89
N MET A 212 -35.13 -89.39 -20.12
CA MET A 212 -35.10 -88.48 -21.26
C MET A 212 -36.12 -87.34 -21.13
N ALA A 213 -37.35 -87.61 -20.68
CA ALA A 213 -38.35 -86.57 -20.44
C ALA A 213 -37.90 -85.57 -19.37
N ASP A 214 -37.37 -86.05 -18.24
CA ASP A 214 -36.82 -85.25 -17.15
C ASP A 214 -35.61 -84.39 -17.59
N LEU A 215 -34.82 -84.85 -18.56
CA LEU A 215 -33.70 -84.11 -19.13
C LEU A 215 -34.15 -83.08 -20.17
N GLN A 216 -35.14 -83.43 -21.00
CA GLN A 216 -35.76 -82.52 -21.96
C GLN A 216 -36.37 -81.31 -21.25
N GLU A 217 -37.14 -81.52 -20.18
CA GLU A 217 -37.76 -80.42 -19.44
C GLU A 217 -36.72 -79.50 -18.77
N LYS A 218 -35.60 -80.06 -18.26
CA LYS A 218 -34.49 -79.27 -17.71
C LYS A 218 -33.79 -78.44 -18.78
N PHE A 219 -33.60 -79.00 -19.97
CA PHE A 219 -33.02 -78.30 -21.12
C PHE A 219 -33.91 -77.13 -21.58
N ASP A 220 -35.22 -77.36 -21.66
CA ASP A 220 -36.17 -76.32 -22.06
C ASP A 220 -36.26 -75.20 -21.01
N ARG A 221 -36.22 -75.51 -19.71
CA ARG A 221 -36.13 -74.51 -18.63
C ARG A 221 -34.86 -73.66 -18.74
N GLN A 222 -33.68 -74.29 -18.85
CA GLN A 222 -32.40 -73.57 -19.00
C GLN A 222 -32.33 -72.73 -20.27
N THR A 223 -32.90 -73.20 -21.38
CA THR A 223 -32.98 -72.45 -22.64
C THR A 223 -33.83 -71.19 -22.49
N ASN A 224 -34.95 -71.28 -21.76
CA ASN A 224 -35.79 -70.12 -21.47
C ASN A 224 -35.10 -69.13 -20.53
N GLU A 225 -34.41 -69.60 -19.48
CA GLU A 225 -33.62 -68.77 -18.55
C GLU A 225 -32.52 -67.99 -19.29
N LEU A 226 -31.70 -68.65 -20.11
CA LEU A 226 -30.68 -68.01 -20.96
C LEU A 226 -31.29 -66.98 -21.94
N SER A 227 -32.48 -67.27 -22.49
CA SER A 227 -33.18 -66.31 -23.37
C SER A 227 -33.63 -65.04 -22.63
N ARG A 228 -33.91 -65.15 -21.32
CA ARG A 228 -34.31 -64.04 -20.46
C ARG A 228 -33.10 -63.22 -20.02
N GLU A 229 -32.05 -63.86 -19.49
CA GLU A 229 -30.81 -63.19 -19.12
C GLU A 229 -30.22 -62.40 -20.30
N ARG A 230 -30.28 -62.97 -21.51
CA ARG A 230 -29.85 -62.30 -22.73
C ARG A 230 -30.63 -61.00 -22.98
N ARG A 231 -31.95 -61.00 -22.85
CA ARG A 231 -32.80 -59.80 -23.04
C ARG A 231 -32.57 -58.75 -21.95
N GLU A 232 -32.36 -59.17 -20.71
CA GLU A 232 -32.06 -58.28 -19.59
C GLU A 232 -30.66 -57.64 -19.77
N LYS A 233 -29.67 -58.41 -20.25
CA LYS A 233 -28.35 -57.90 -20.65
C LYS A 233 -28.40 -56.95 -21.85
N GLU A 234 -29.19 -57.26 -22.88
CA GLU A 234 -29.36 -56.41 -24.06
C GLU A 234 -29.99 -55.05 -23.69
N LYS A 235 -30.95 -55.02 -22.74
CA LYS A 235 -31.47 -53.77 -22.16
C LYS A 235 -30.42 -52.97 -21.40
N VAL A 236 -29.79 -53.58 -20.40
CA VAL A 236 -28.75 -52.90 -19.58
C VAL A 236 -27.60 -52.39 -20.44
N SER A 237 -27.29 -53.06 -21.56
CA SER A 237 -26.31 -52.55 -22.53
C SER A 237 -26.80 -51.34 -23.32
N SER A 238 -28.11 -51.22 -23.63
CA SER A 238 -28.69 -50.02 -24.23
C SER A 238 -28.66 -48.86 -23.24
N ASP A 239 -29.21 -49.08 -22.03
CA ASP A 239 -29.26 -48.08 -20.96
C ASP A 239 -27.85 -47.51 -20.66
N PHE A 240 -26.82 -48.37 -20.70
CA PHE A 240 -25.42 -47.96 -20.56
C PHE A 240 -24.88 -47.11 -21.74
N PHE A 241 -25.27 -47.40 -22.98
CA PHE A 241 -24.90 -46.55 -24.13
C PHE A 241 -25.62 -45.20 -24.08
N ASP A 242 -26.91 -45.19 -23.72
CA ASP A 242 -27.70 -43.96 -23.58
C ASP A 242 -27.11 -43.06 -22.49
N CYS A 243 -26.73 -43.62 -21.33
CA CYS A 243 -26.00 -42.89 -20.28
C CYS A 243 -24.59 -42.42 -20.72
N LEU A 244 -23.88 -43.18 -21.56
CA LEU A 244 -22.59 -42.75 -22.11
C LEU A 244 -22.73 -41.58 -23.10
N ASP A 245 -23.81 -41.53 -23.88
CA ASP A 245 -24.07 -40.43 -24.80
C ASP A 245 -24.59 -39.18 -24.07
N GLU A 246 -25.42 -39.32 -23.02
CA GLU A 246 -25.71 -38.17 -22.14
C GLU A 246 -24.41 -37.67 -21.47
N LEU A 247 -23.55 -38.54 -20.96
CA LEU A 247 -22.27 -38.13 -20.35
C LEU A 247 -21.42 -37.30 -21.33
N LYS A 248 -21.33 -37.71 -22.60
CA LYS A 248 -20.62 -36.95 -23.65
C LYS A 248 -21.25 -35.58 -23.86
N MET A 249 -22.58 -35.50 -23.94
CA MET A 249 -23.29 -34.23 -24.08
C MET A 249 -23.02 -33.31 -22.87
N ARG A 250 -23.10 -33.83 -21.64
CA ARG A 250 -22.76 -33.06 -20.42
C ARG A 250 -21.30 -32.61 -20.39
N MET A 251 -20.36 -33.41 -20.90
CA MET A 251 -18.96 -32.99 -21.04
C MET A 251 -18.77 -31.89 -22.09
N MET A 252 -19.54 -31.90 -23.19
CA MET A 252 -19.53 -30.82 -24.17
C MET A 252 -20.18 -29.54 -23.61
N ASP A 253 -21.32 -29.65 -22.92
CA ASP A 253 -21.95 -28.54 -22.20
C ASP A 253 -20.95 -27.89 -21.22
N LEU A 254 -20.31 -28.71 -20.37
CA LEU A 254 -19.29 -28.27 -19.42
C LEU A 254 -18.11 -27.58 -20.10
N GLN A 255 -17.60 -28.09 -21.22
CA GLN A 255 -16.52 -27.43 -21.96
C GLN A 255 -16.94 -26.03 -22.47
N THR A 256 -18.16 -25.89 -22.98
CA THR A 256 -18.67 -24.56 -23.40
C THR A 256 -18.92 -23.62 -22.22
N LEU A 257 -19.32 -24.14 -21.06
CA LEU A 257 -19.43 -23.40 -19.80
C LEU A 257 -18.07 -22.97 -19.26
N GLU A 258 -17.02 -23.80 -19.38
CA GLU A 258 -15.65 -23.42 -19.02
C GLU A 258 -15.10 -22.32 -19.94
N ASP A 259 -15.29 -22.40 -21.26
CA ASP A 259 -14.81 -21.38 -22.19
C ASP A 259 -15.60 -20.05 -22.10
N THR A 260 -16.91 -20.09 -21.83
CA THR A 260 -17.70 -18.89 -21.54
C THR A 260 -17.37 -18.29 -20.17
N LEU A 261 -17.13 -19.10 -19.13
CA LEU A 261 -16.62 -18.63 -17.85
C LEU A 261 -15.24 -17.99 -17.99
N LYS A 262 -14.33 -18.62 -18.72
CA LYS A 262 -12.97 -18.12 -18.97
C LYS A 262 -12.98 -16.77 -19.67
N THR A 263 -13.72 -16.64 -20.78
CA THR A 263 -13.88 -15.36 -21.49
C THR A 263 -14.57 -14.30 -20.64
N SER A 264 -15.55 -14.68 -19.80
CA SER A 264 -16.14 -13.80 -18.80
C SER A 264 -15.11 -13.31 -17.76
N THR A 265 -14.28 -14.19 -17.18
CA THR A 265 -13.21 -13.77 -16.24
C THR A 265 -12.15 -12.89 -16.90
N ASP A 266 -11.79 -13.13 -18.17
CA ASP A 266 -10.82 -12.29 -18.89
C ASP A 266 -11.39 -10.92 -19.26
N ASN A 267 -12.71 -10.80 -19.45
CA ASN A 267 -13.38 -9.51 -19.59
C ASN A 267 -13.51 -8.80 -18.24
N ALA A 268 -13.77 -9.53 -17.14
CA ALA A 268 -13.77 -8.97 -15.79
C ALA A 268 -12.38 -8.41 -15.40
N LYS A 269 -11.28 -9.12 -15.72
CA LYS A 269 -9.90 -8.63 -15.51
C LYS A 269 -9.60 -7.34 -16.29
N LYS A 270 -10.12 -7.20 -17.51
CA LYS A 270 -9.99 -5.97 -18.31
C LYS A 270 -10.77 -4.81 -17.68
N GLN A 271 -12.01 -5.05 -17.25
CA GLN A 271 -12.84 -4.07 -16.53
C GLN A 271 -12.17 -3.63 -15.22
N GLU A 272 -11.67 -4.57 -14.42
CA GLU A 272 -10.93 -4.28 -13.18
C GLU A 272 -9.68 -3.44 -13.44
N GLN A 273 -8.90 -3.75 -14.48
CA GLN A 273 -7.70 -2.99 -14.82
C GLN A 273 -8.02 -1.58 -15.33
N LEU A 274 -9.05 -1.41 -16.17
CA LEU A 274 -9.53 -0.08 -16.61
C LEU A 274 -9.98 0.77 -15.42
N LEU A 275 -10.85 0.23 -14.57
CA LEU A 275 -11.39 0.93 -13.39
C LEU A 275 -10.27 1.29 -12.39
N LYS A 276 -9.26 0.43 -12.26
CA LYS A 276 -8.06 0.69 -11.46
C LYS A 276 -7.17 1.80 -12.05
N ASP A 277 -7.10 1.96 -13.36
CA ASP A 277 -6.38 3.05 -14.01
C ASP A 277 -7.15 4.37 -13.92
N GLU A 278 -8.48 4.34 -14.10
CA GLU A 278 -9.37 5.49 -13.81
C GLU A 278 -9.28 5.95 -12.34
N VAL A 279 -9.16 5.03 -11.38
CA VAL A 279 -8.96 5.37 -9.95
C VAL A 279 -7.60 6.03 -9.72
N GLN A 280 -6.55 5.62 -10.43
CA GLN A 280 -5.23 6.27 -10.34
C GLN A 280 -5.25 7.68 -10.94
N GLU A 281 -5.95 7.88 -12.06
CA GLU A 281 -6.13 9.21 -12.68
C GLU A 281 -6.98 10.13 -11.77
N ASN A 282 -8.08 9.63 -11.21
CA ASN A 282 -8.88 10.37 -10.23
C ASN A 282 -8.06 10.73 -8.97
N GLU A 283 -7.21 9.82 -8.48
CA GLU A 283 -6.27 10.13 -7.39
C GLU A 283 -5.26 11.22 -7.78
N HIS A 284 -4.78 11.25 -9.03
CA HIS A 284 -3.91 12.32 -9.52
C HIS A 284 -4.64 13.67 -9.59
N LEU A 285 -5.83 13.69 -10.18
CA LEU A 285 -6.68 14.88 -10.30
C LEU A 285 -7.08 15.42 -8.91
N GLN A 286 -7.39 14.57 -7.93
CA GLN A 286 -7.64 15.02 -6.56
C GLN A 286 -6.41 15.67 -5.91
N LYS A 287 -5.20 15.12 -6.12
CA LYS A 287 -3.94 15.71 -5.63
C LYS A 287 -3.63 17.04 -6.33
N GLU A 288 -3.97 17.18 -7.60
CA GLU A 288 -3.89 18.43 -8.38
C GLU A 288 -4.88 19.49 -7.85
N ILE A 289 -6.14 19.11 -7.63
CA ILE A 289 -7.19 19.98 -7.07
C ILE A 289 -6.78 20.47 -5.67
N GLN A 290 -6.30 19.58 -4.80
CA GLN A 290 -5.79 19.97 -3.48
C GLN A 290 -4.60 20.94 -3.57
N ARG A 291 -3.66 20.71 -4.50
CA ARG A 291 -2.52 21.59 -4.77
C ARG A 291 -2.97 22.97 -5.26
N MET A 292 -4.02 23.03 -6.09
CA MET A 292 -4.59 24.29 -6.58
C MET A 292 -5.42 25.02 -5.50
N MET A 293 -6.17 24.29 -4.68
CA MET A 293 -6.90 24.85 -3.53
C MET A 293 -5.96 25.45 -2.49
N LEU A 294 -4.82 24.80 -2.21
CA LEU A 294 -3.77 25.35 -1.33
C LEU A 294 -3.13 26.62 -1.91
N LYS A 295 -2.87 26.67 -3.23
CA LYS A 295 -2.42 27.90 -3.90
C LYS A 295 -3.46 29.01 -3.79
N GLN A 296 -4.74 28.71 -4.04
CA GLN A 296 -5.84 29.66 -3.94
C GLN A 296 -5.97 30.23 -2.53
N LEU A 297 -5.89 29.37 -1.50
CA LEU A 297 -5.92 29.77 -0.10
C LEU A 297 -4.73 30.68 0.24
N ALA A 298 -3.51 30.31 -0.15
CA ALA A 298 -2.32 31.15 0.03
C ALA A 298 -2.49 32.53 -0.64
N THR A 299 -2.89 32.58 -1.91
CA THR A 299 -3.12 33.86 -2.61
C THR A 299 -4.24 34.69 -1.97
N LYS A 300 -5.29 34.06 -1.43
CA LYS A 300 -6.35 34.75 -0.69
C LYS A 300 -5.82 35.34 0.61
N THR A 301 -5.07 34.57 1.41
CA THR A 301 -4.47 35.11 2.66
C THR A 301 -3.50 36.25 2.41
N GLU A 302 -2.78 36.26 1.27
CA GLU A 302 -1.91 37.38 0.91
C GLU A 302 -2.71 38.59 0.41
N ALA A 303 -3.80 38.38 -0.34
CA ALA A 303 -4.73 39.45 -0.69
C ALA A 303 -5.38 40.10 0.55
N ASP A 304 -5.75 39.30 1.55
CA ASP A 304 -6.32 39.79 2.81
C ASP A 304 -5.27 40.56 3.66
N ARG A 305 -3.99 40.13 3.64
CA ARG A 305 -2.86 40.88 4.24
C ARG A 305 -2.62 42.22 3.52
N LEU A 306 -2.63 42.22 2.20
CA LEU A 306 -2.46 43.44 1.39
C LEU A 306 -3.63 44.41 1.60
N LYS A 307 -4.87 43.90 1.66
CA LYS A 307 -6.07 44.68 1.97
C LYS A 307 -6.01 45.30 3.36
N THR A 308 -5.72 44.51 4.40
CA THR A 308 -5.61 45.04 5.78
C THR A 308 -4.48 46.05 5.94
N ARG A 309 -3.35 45.86 5.25
CA ARG A 309 -2.28 46.87 5.17
C ARG A 309 -2.74 48.15 4.46
N LEU A 310 -3.45 48.03 3.34
CA LEU A 310 -3.95 49.16 2.56
C LEU A 310 -5.00 49.97 3.34
N ASP A 311 -5.92 49.30 4.05
CA ASP A 311 -6.91 49.97 4.91
C ASP A 311 -6.27 50.60 6.16
N ALA A 312 -5.16 50.06 6.68
CA ALA A 312 -4.36 50.72 7.70
C ALA A 312 -3.69 52.00 7.17
N SER A 313 -3.09 51.97 5.98
CA SER A 313 -2.51 53.17 5.33
C SER A 313 -3.58 54.21 4.96
N ARG A 314 -4.79 53.79 4.58
CA ARG A 314 -5.95 54.70 4.40
C ARG A 314 -6.33 55.42 5.69
N LYS A 315 -6.35 54.72 6.84
CA LYS A 315 -6.61 55.34 8.15
C LYS A 315 -5.53 56.36 8.49
N GLN A 316 -4.25 56.00 8.32
CA GLN A 316 -3.14 56.94 8.54
C GLN A 316 -3.22 58.19 7.66
N LEU A 317 -3.58 58.05 6.38
CA LEU A 317 -3.83 59.20 5.50
C LEU A 317 -4.99 60.06 6.02
N HIS A 318 -6.14 59.46 6.34
CA HIS A 318 -7.31 60.17 6.83
C HIS A 318 -7.07 60.88 8.17
N ASP A 319 -6.28 60.30 9.07
CA ASP A 319 -5.93 60.92 10.35
C ASP A 319 -4.88 62.04 10.17
N ASN A 320 -3.93 61.89 9.24
CA ASN A 320 -3.05 62.99 8.82
C ASN A 320 -3.84 64.15 8.18
N ASP A 321 -4.84 63.86 7.34
CA ASP A 321 -5.71 64.87 6.73
C ASP A 321 -6.52 65.64 7.79
N LYS A 322 -6.98 64.99 8.87
CA LYS A 322 -7.60 65.69 10.02
C LYS A 322 -6.61 66.67 10.65
N VAL A 323 -5.42 66.20 11.01
CA VAL A 323 -4.38 67.03 11.64
C VAL A 323 -4.01 68.22 10.76
N MET A 324 -3.87 68.02 9.44
CA MET A 324 -3.64 69.11 8.49
C MET A 324 -4.78 70.12 8.44
N ASN A 325 -6.04 69.65 8.45
CA ASN A 325 -7.21 70.53 8.50
C ASN A 325 -7.31 71.31 9.83
N ASP A 326 -6.99 70.69 10.96
CA ASP A 326 -7.01 71.34 12.27
C ASP A 326 -5.89 72.37 12.44
N LEU A 327 -4.67 72.06 12.00
CA LEU A 327 -3.57 73.03 11.91
C LEU A 327 -3.92 74.20 10.97
N GLN A 328 -4.63 73.95 9.86
CA GLN A 328 -5.07 75.01 8.96
C GLN A 328 -6.20 75.87 9.57
N ARG A 329 -7.08 75.30 10.40
CA ARG A 329 -8.04 76.05 11.22
C ARG A 329 -7.35 76.91 12.28
N GLU A 330 -6.26 76.44 12.88
CA GLU A 330 -5.44 77.24 13.82
C GLU A 330 -4.70 78.37 13.14
N CYS A 331 -4.05 78.10 11.99
CA CYS A 331 -3.39 79.11 11.18
C CYS A 331 -4.36 80.22 10.70
N ASN A 332 -5.64 79.89 10.46
CA ASN A 332 -6.67 80.87 10.15
C ASN A 332 -7.10 81.67 11.40
N ARG A 333 -7.33 81.01 12.55
CA ARG A 333 -7.65 81.68 13.83
C ARG A 333 -6.58 82.71 14.22
N PHE A 334 -5.30 82.32 14.22
CA PHE A 334 -4.20 83.23 14.52
C PHE A 334 -4.07 84.39 13.52
N ARG A 335 -4.45 84.18 12.25
CA ARG A 335 -4.49 85.25 11.23
C ARG A 335 -5.60 86.27 11.50
N GLU A 336 -6.77 85.82 11.93
CA GLU A 336 -7.87 86.71 12.34
C GLU A 336 -7.55 87.47 13.63
N GLU A 337 -6.97 86.81 14.62
CA GLU A 337 -6.51 87.42 15.88
C GLU A 337 -5.44 88.49 15.63
N TRP A 338 -4.43 88.19 14.80
CA TRP A 338 -3.44 89.18 14.36
C TRP A 338 -4.08 90.38 13.65
N GLY A 339 -5.11 90.14 12.83
CA GLY A 339 -5.90 91.19 12.20
C GLY A 339 -6.62 92.10 13.21
N LYS A 340 -7.25 91.52 14.24
CA LYS A 340 -7.91 92.25 15.34
C LYS A 340 -6.91 93.09 16.13
N MET A 341 -5.81 92.48 16.61
CA MET A 341 -4.76 93.17 17.37
C MET A 341 -4.13 94.33 16.59
N LYS A 342 -3.97 94.18 15.27
CA LYS A 342 -3.51 95.28 14.39
C LYS A 342 -4.53 96.42 14.31
N GLY A 343 -5.82 96.10 14.12
CA GLY A 343 -6.89 97.10 14.08
C GLY A 343 -7.06 97.86 15.41
N GLU A 344 -6.89 97.17 16.54
CA GLU A 344 -6.90 97.78 17.88
C GLU A 344 -5.74 98.74 18.09
N LYS A 345 -4.51 98.33 17.72
CA LYS A 345 -3.32 99.21 17.72
C LYS A 345 -3.57 100.48 16.90
N ASP A 346 -4.02 100.33 15.66
CA ASP A 346 -4.21 101.46 14.74
C ASP A 346 -5.33 102.41 15.23
N ASN A 347 -6.34 101.89 15.93
CA ASN A 347 -7.36 102.70 16.60
C ASN A 347 -6.87 103.39 17.88
N ALA A 348 -5.97 102.76 18.65
CA ALA A 348 -5.35 103.38 19.82
C ALA A 348 -4.50 104.60 19.43
N PHE A 349 -3.69 104.50 18.36
CA PHE A 349 -2.92 105.63 17.81
C PHE A 349 -3.82 106.81 17.41
N LYS A 350 -4.95 106.55 16.73
CA LYS A 350 -5.93 107.60 16.37
C LYS A 350 -6.54 108.29 17.58
N LYS A 351 -6.85 107.55 18.65
CA LYS A 351 -7.38 108.12 19.90
C LYS A 351 -6.35 109.00 20.60
N LEU A 352 -5.09 108.54 20.70
CA LEU A 352 -4.01 109.28 21.35
C LEU A 352 -3.78 110.65 20.68
N ALA A 353 -3.72 110.68 19.34
CA ALA A 353 -3.57 111.91 18.57
C ALA A 353 -4.70 112.93 18.83
N LYS A 354 -5.96 112.47 18.94
CA LYS A 354 -7.11 113.36 19.18
C LYS A 354 -7.17 113.93 20.60
N VAL A 355 -6.70 113.18 21.61
CA VAL A 355 -6.59 113.71 22.97
C VAL A 355 -5.54 114.83 23.03
N SER A 356 -4.40 114.65 22.32
CA SER A 356 -3.32 115.64 22.27
C SER A 356 -3.77 117.00 21.74
N SER A 357 -4.66 117.07 20.74
CA SER A 357 -5.12 118.36 20.19
C SER A 357 -6.14 119.06 21.10
N SER A 358 -7.02 118.30 21.77
CA SER A 358 -7.99 118.88 22.71
C SER A 358 -7.35 119.50 23.96
N ALA A 359 -6.17 119.02 24.37
CA ALA A 359 -5.42 119.59 25.49
C ALA A 359 -4.91 121.00 25.16
N THR A 360 -4.33 121.20 23.97
CA THR A 360 -3.82 122.51 23.53
C THR A 360 -4.92 123.56 23.36
N GLU A 361 -6.10 123.16 22.86
CA GLU A 361 -7.25 124.07 22.71
C GLU A 361 -7.81 124.54 24.07
N ALA A 362 -7.69 123.71 25.12
CA ALA A 362 -8.19 124.06 26.45
C ALA A 362 -7.35 125.17 27.14
N GLU A 363 -6.02 125.11 27.01
CA GLU A 363 -5.12 126.07 27.67
C GLU A 363 -5.24 127.51 27.15
N GLU A 364 -5.56 127.70 25.88
CA GLU A 364 -5.78 129.04 25.31
C GLU A 364 -7.08 129.68 25.80
N ASN A 365 -8.15 128.89 25.94
CA ASN A 365 -9.45 129.39 26.36
C ASN A 365 -9.47 129.89 27.82
N VAL A 366 -8.72 129.25 28.73
CA VAL A 366 -8.61 129.68 30.13
C VAL A 366 -8.06 131.11 30.27
N LYS A 367 -7.01 131.43 29.51
CA LYS A 367 -6.37 132.77 29.52
C LYS A 367 -7.34 133.88 29.08
N ARG A 368 -8.23 133.55 28.14
CA ARG A 368 -9.20 134.51 27.55
C ARG A 368 -10.33 134.86 28.51
N LEU A 369 -10.81 133.91 29.32
CA LEU A 369 -11.91 134.14 30.27
C LEU A 369 -11.49 135.05 31.44
N GLN A 370 -10.24 134.96 31.91
CA GLN A 370 -9.74 135.77 33.03
C GLN A 370 -9.77 137.29 32.76
N GLN A 371 -9.68 137.71 31.49
CA GLN A 371 -9.79 139.13 31.12
C GLN A 371 -11.24 139.65 31.16
N ASN A 372 -12.22 138.78 30.90
CA ASN A 372 -13.63 139.19 30.83
C ASN A 372 -14.24 139.42 32.22
N THR A 373 -13.96 138.55 33.20
CA THR A 373 -14.50 138.64 34.57
C THR A 373 -14.28 140.03 35.18
N ARG A 374 -13.07 140.57 35.00
CA ARG A 374 -12.62 141.86 35.55
C ARG A 374 -13.34 143.09 34.98
N ARG A 375 -14.11 142.92 33.90
CA ARG A 375 -14.92 143.98 33.28
C ARG A 375 -16.33 144.04 33.89
N SER A 376 -16.91 142.88 34.22
CA SER A 376 -18.27 142.80 34.77
C SER A 376 -18.38 143.31 36.21
N GLU A 377 -17.30 143.27 36.98
CA GLU A 377 -17.25 143.76 38.37
C GLU A 377 -17.56 145.28 38.50
N LEU A 378 -17.28 146.06 37.45
CA LEU A 378 -17.54 147.51 37.41
C LEU A 378 -19.01 147.87 37.11
N GLU A 379 -19.73 147.03 36.37
CA GLU A 379 -21.13 147.30 35.98
C GLU A 379 -22.10 147.08 37.15
N ILE A 380 -21.79 146.10 38.03
CA ILE A 380 -22.59 145.77 39.23
C ILE A 380 -22.71 146.96 40.20
N GLN A 381 -21.68 147.82 40.29
CA GLN A 381 -21.70 148.98 41.20
C GLN A 381 -22.65 150.11 40.77
N GLN A 382 -23.07 150.16 39.50
CA GLN A 382 -24.02 151.19 39.04
C GLN A 382 -25.48 150.81 39.32
N LEU A 383 -25.83 149.52 39.16
CA LEU A 383 -27.21 149.02 39.32
C LEU A 383 -27.72 149.15 40.77
N LEU A 384 -26.84 149.04 41.76
CA LEU A 384 -27.20 149.11 43.19
C LEU A 384 -27.85 150.45 43.62
N ARG A 385 -27.63 151.55 42.87
CA ARG A 385 -28.26 152.86 43.17
C ARG A 385 -29.67 153.03 42.65
N GLN A 386 -30.15 152.18 41.73
CA GLN A 386 -31.53 152.28 41.21
C GLN A 386 -32.54 151.59 42.13
N LEU A 387 -32.10 150.55 42.87
CA LEU A 387 -32.95 149.67 43.68
C LEU A 387 -33.46 150.33 44.99
N GLU A 388 -32.82 151.40 45.45
CA GLU A 388 -33.26 152.15 46.65
C GLU A 388 -34.48 153.04 46.40
N LEU A 389 -34.78 153.41 45.15
CA LEU A 389 -35.87 154.34 44.84
C LEU A 389 -37.26 153.69 44.90
N GLU A 390 -37.40 152.46 44.38
CA GLU A 390 -38.69 151.78 44.30
C GLU A 390 -39.22 151.29 45.66
N ARG A 391 -38.32 151.05 46.61
CA ARG A 391 -38.66 150.44 47.91
C ARG A 391 -39.57 151.33 48.80
N LYS A 392 -39.78 152.60 48.42
CA LYS A 392 -40.73 153.53 49.07
C LYS A 392 -42.19 153.41 48.58
N ASN A 393 -42.47 152.69 47.49
CA ASN A 393 -43.82 152.64 46.91
C ASN A 393 -44.74 151.56 47.50
N VAL A 394 -44.24 150.65 48.35
CA VAL A 394 -44.98 149.44 48.78
C VAL A 394 -45.71 149.61 50.13
N GLU A 395 -45.48 150.68 50.90
CA GLU A 395 -46.14 150.93 52.20
C GLU A 395 -47.67 151.19 52.13
N LYS A 396 -48.31 151.07 50.96
CA LYS A 396 -49.73 151.41 50.74
C LYS A 396 -50.70 150.25 50.51
N VAL A 397 -50.25 149.00 50.37
CA VAL A 397 -51.15 147.86 50.08
C VAL A 397 -50.77 146.64 50.93
N GLY A 398 -51.49 146.41 52.04
CA GLY A 398 -51.25 145.20 52.86
C GLY A 398 -51.86 145.14 54.28
N ARG A 399 -52.42 146.23 54.83
CA ARG A 399 -53.00 146.26 56.20
C ARG A 399 -54.37 145.57 56.33
N GLU A 400 -54.53 144.37 55.78
CA GLU A 400 -55.78 143.59 55.85
C GLU A 400 -55.56 142.10 56.15
N ARG A 401 -54.34 141.64 56.48
CA ARG A 401 -54.14 140.22 56.83
C ARG A 401 -53.08 139.85 57.89
N ASP A 402 -52.80 140.79 58.79
CA ASP A 402 -52.92 140.45 60.20
C ASP A 402 -54.42 140.23 60.49
N LEU A 403 -54.89 139.29 61.32
CA LEU A 403 -54.20 138.51 62.35
C LEU A 403 -54.51 137.00 62.26
N ALA A 404 -53.60 136.22 62.86
CA ALA A 404 -53.81 134.90 63.46
C ALA A 404 -54.11 133.70 62.52
N LEU A 405 -53.72 132.47 62.85
CA LEU A 405 -52.84 132.02 63.94
C LEU A 405 -51.47 131.66 63.32
N GLN A 406 -50.36 132.27 63.74
CA GLN A 406 -49.62 131.96 64.97
C GLN A 406 -49.24 130.48 65.13
N ASN A 407 -47.92 130.27 65.19
CA ASN A 407 -47.21 129.19 65.87
C ASN A 407 -47.49 127.78 65.31
N VAL A 408 -46.66 127.27 64.39
CA VAL A 408 -45.23 126.95 64.63
C VAL A 408 -45.07 126.15 65.92
N THR A 409 -45.17 124.83 65.74
CA THR A 409 -44.29 123.82 66.35
C THR A 409 -43.41 124.33 67.51
N SER A 410 -43.90 124.23 68.74
CA SER A 410 -43.04 124.20 69.93
C SER A 410 -42.65 122.75 70.21
N LEU A 411 -41.56 122.34 69.57
CA LEU A 411 -40.27 122.07 70.23
C LEU A 411 -40.39 121.26 71.54
N GLU A 412 -39.80 120.06 71.66
CA GLU A 412 -38.36 119.78 71.54
C GLU A 412 -37.50 120.65 72.48
N GLU A 413 -36.39 120.08 72.97
CA GLU A 413 -35.39 120.81 73.76
C GLU A 413 -35.89 121.60 74.98
N ASN A 414 -36.18 120.88 76.06
CA ASN A 414 -35.77 121.38 77.39
C ASN A 414 -34.81 120.38 78.05
N ASN A 415 -35.15 119.80 79.20
CA ASN A 415 -34.14 119.22 80.08
C ASN A 415 -33.91 117.72 79.82
N ARG A 416 -32.70 117.27 79.48
CA ARG A 416 -31.36 117.67 79.98
C ARG A 416 -31.22 117.54 81.50
N ASN A 417 -31.52 116.36 82.04
CA ASN A 417 -30.72 115.81 83.14
C ASN A 417 -29.81 114.72 82.56
N LEU A 418 -28.83 115.15 81.75
CA LEU A 418 -27.64 114.35 81.56
C LEU A 418 -26.83 114.56 82.84
N SER A 419 -26.89 113.55 83.72
CA SER A 419 -26.50 113.58 85.14
C SER A 419 -27.51 114.25 86.09
N GLN A 420 -27.67 113.64 87.26
CA GLN A 420 -27.74 114.37 88.52
C GLN A 420 -26.27 114.58 88.94
N GLU A 421 -25.78 115.77 89.27
CA GLU A 421 -26.38 117.11 89.16
C GLU A 421 -26.45 117.59 87.68
N LEU A 422 -27.41 118.41 87.25
CA LEU A 422 -28.31 119.31 87.99
C LEU A 422 -29.78 118.96 87.85
N ALA A 423 -30.30 118.16 88.78
CA ALA A 423 -31.70 118.26 89.16
C ALA A 423 -31.92 119.58 89.93
N VAL A 424 -32.15 120.68 89.20
CA VAL A 424 -32.60 121.96 89.75
C VAL A 424 -33.86 122.40 89.02
N MET A 425 -34.99 122.21 89.71
CA MET A 425 -36.35 122.67 89.39
C MET A 425 -36.96 122.05 88.10
N GLU A 426 -38.17 121.50 88.12
CA GLU A 426 -39.44 122.10 88.57
C GLU A 426 -39.80 123.35 87.75
N GLN A 427 -41.05 123.57 87.37
CA GLN A 427 -42.29 123.05 87.96
C GLN A 427 -43.33 122.68 86.87
N THR A 428 -44.49 122.17 87.28
CA THR A 428 -45.72 122.03 86.46
C THR A 428 -45.57 121.36 85.07
N THR A 429 -45.93 120.10 84.81
CA THR A 429 -47.01 119.24 85.37
C THR A 429 -48.36 119.97 85.51
N ARG A 430 -49.52 119.43 85.12
CA ARG A 430 -49.96 118.12 84.61
C ARG A 430 -51.46 118.27 84.27
N LYS A 431 -52.06 117.27 83.62
CA LYS A 431 -53.52 116.95 83.68
C LYS A 431 -54.52 118.07 83.30
N MET A 432 -55.29 117.86 82.23
CA MET A 432 -56.71 117.52 82.36
C MET A 432 -57.25 116.88 81.06
N GLN A 433 -57.96 115.75 81.23
CA GLN A 433 -59.33 115.43 80.76
C GLN A 433 -59.74 115.78 79.31
N GLN A 434 -60.40 114.94 78.49
CA GLN A 434 -61.03 113.59 78.65
C GLN A 434 -62.32 113.50 79.53
N SER A 435 -63.51 113.84 78.98
CA SER A 435 -64.87 113.39 79.45
C SER A 435 -66.09 114.06 78.73
N LEU A 436 -67.19 113.31 78.48
CA LEU A 436 -68.68 113.59 78.53
C LEU A 436 -69.32 114.77 77.71
N GLU A 437 -70.56 114.79 77.17
CA GLU A 437 -71.90 114.09 77.35
C GLU A 437 -72.85 114.79 78.40
N GLU A 438 -74.19 114.93 78.30
CA GLU A 438 -75.28 114.42 77.38
C GLU A 438 -76.62 115.27 77.42
N ALA A 439 -77.66 114.90 76.62
CA ALA A 439 -79.15 115.09 76.77
C ALA A 439 -79.92 116.47 76.58
N GLU A 440 -81.29 116.41 76.60
CA GLU A 440 -82.39 117.44 76.78
C GLU A 440 -83.49 117.76 75.68
N ASN A 441 -84.41 118.74 75.94
CA ASN A 441 -85.89 118.78 75.61
C ASN A 441 -86.49 120.23 75.34
N SER A 442 -87.77 120.59 75.01
CA SER A 442 -89.06 120.00 74.48
C SER A 442 -90.19 121.09 74.18
N ALA A 443 -91.48 120.70 73.98
CA ALA A 443 -92.78 121.48 73.92
C ALA A 443 -93.15 122.30 72.62
N LEU A 444 -94.41 122.61 72.15
CA LEU A 444 -95.86 122.54 72.55
C LEU A 444 -96.52 123.83 73.15
N GLU A 445 -97.77 124.32 72.88
CA GLU A 445 -98.87 124.12 71.86
C GLU A 445 -99.99 125.25 71.96
N THR A 446 -101.13 125.17 71.21
CA THR A 446 -102.53 125.74 71.42
C THR A 446 -103.12 126.88 70.55
N SER A 447 -104.31 126.64 69.92
CA SER A 447 -105.43 127.61 69.64
C SER A 447 -106.66 126.96 68.96
N ARG A 448 -107.92 127.31 69.32
CA ARG A 448 -109.20 126.79 68.73
C ARG A 448 -110.43 127.69 69.06
N GLN A 449 -111.55 127.44 68.34
CA GLN A 449 -112.97 127.87 68.56
C GLN A 449 -113.50 129.15 67.86
N MET A 450 -114.83 129.14 67.60
CA MET A 450 -115.64 130.07 66.76
C MET A 450 -115.33 130.03 65.25
N LYS A 451 -116.26 130.26 64.31
CA LYS A 451 -117.74 130.30 64.30
C LYS A 451 -118.19 130.00 62.85
N SER A 452 -119.13 129.12 62.46
CA SER A 452 -120.15 128.28 63.12
C SER A 452 -121.62 128.75 63.13
N LEU A 453 -122.07 129.60 62.19
CA LEU A 453 -123.52 129.90 61.99
C LEU A 453 -123.99 129.99 60.51
N GLU A 454 -123.13 129.83 59.51
CA GLU A 454 -123.50 129.94 58.07
C GLU A 454 -124.22 128.70 57.50
N ASN A 455 -124.76 127.83 58.36
CA ASN A 455 -124.86 126.39 58.10
C ASN A 455 -126.23 125.86 57.59
N GLU A 456 -127.25 126.69 57.43
CA GLU A 456 -128.64 126.20 57.29
C GLU A 456 -129.32 126.46 55.94
N ARG A 457 -128.86 127.41 55.10
CA ARG A 457 -129.45 127.64 53.77
C ARG A 457 -128.98 126.61 52.74
N ASP A 458 -127.69 126.31 52.72
CA ASP A 458 -127.06 125.56 51.61
C ASP A 458 -127.23 124.03 51.74
N ARG A 459 -127.83 123.58 52.84
CA ARG A 459 -128.06 122.17 53.17
C ARG A 459 -129.01 121.45 52.21
N GLY A 460 -129.97 122.16 51.60
CA GLY A 460 -130.97 121.58 50.70
C GLY A 460 -130.43 121.18 49.32
N LEU A 461 -129.57 122.02 48.72
CA LEU A 461 -129.00 121.74 47.39
C LEU A 461 -127.92 120.66 47.41
N LEU A 462 -127.21 120.51 48.54
CA LEU A 462 -126.11 119.54 48.67
C LEU A 462 -126.59 118.08 48.76
N GLN A 463 -127.84 117.83 49.16
CA GLN A 463 -128.37 116.46 49.32
C GLN A 463 -128.76 115.81 48.00
N ALA A 464 -129.13 116.58 46.97
CA ALA A 464 -129.45 116.04 45.65
C ALA A 464 -128.19 115.52 44.93
N LYS A 465 -127.09 116.29 44.94
CA LYS A 465 -125.81 115.86 44.32
C LYS A 465 -125.18 114.64 45.01
N LYS A 466 -125.17 114.61 46.34
CA LYS A 466 -124.54 113.47 47.06
C LYS A 466 -125.14 112.10 46.74
N LEU A 467 -126.36 112.02 46.20
CA LEU A 467 -126.98 110.77 45.75
C LEU A 467 -126.71 110.43 44.28
N THR A 468 -126.28 111.38 43.44
CA THR A 468 -125.74 111.08 42.10
C THR A 468 -124.29 110.65 42.19
N ASP A 469 -123.48 111.41 42.94
CA ASP A 469 -122.03 111.20 43.03
C ASP A 469 -121.71 109.78 43.59
N GLN A 470 -122.49 109.33 44.58
CA GLN A 470 -122.36 107.99 45.19
C GLN A 470 -122.77 106.81 44.28
N LEU A 471 -123.45 107.05 43.15
CA LEU A 471 -123.75 106.00 42.18
C LEU A 471 -122.65 105.84 41.13
N GLU A 472 -121.96 106.93 40.77
CA GLU A 472 -120.82 106.89 39.85
C GLU A 472 -119.60 106.22 40.52
N ASP A 473 -119.29 106.57 41.78
CA ASP A 473 -118.22 105.93 42.58
C ASP A 473 -118.36 104.39 42.62
N LEU A 474 -119.57 103.88 42.87
CA LEU A 474 -119.85 102.44 42.98
C LEU A 474 -119.75 101.72 41.62
N GLU A 475 -120.02 102.40 40.51
CA GLU A 475 -119.82 101.85 39.18
C GLU A 475 -118.34 101.75 38.79
N GLU A 476 -117.46 102.62 39.31
CA GLU A 476 -116.02 102.55 39.07
C GLU A 476 -115.34 101.47 39.93
N GLU A 477 -115.71 101.34 41.22
CA GLU A 477 -115.22 100.24 42.08
C GLU A 477 -115.58 98.86 41.49
N LEU A 478 -116.79 98.71 40.95
CA LEU A 478 -117.24 97.44 40.38
C LEU A 478 -116.46 97.06 39.11
N LYS A 479 -116.13 98.04 38.26
CA LYS A 479 -115.25 97.85 37.08
C LYS A 479 -113.83 97.45 37.49
N LEU A 480 -113.26 98.09 38.52
CA LEU A 480 -111.95 97.71 39.08
C LEU A 480 -111.93 96.27 39.61
N LYS A 481 -112.97 95.85 40.34
CA LYS A 481 -113.09 94.48 40.84
C LYS A 481 -113.31 93.44 39.74
N GLN A 482 -113.99 93.80 38.65
CA GLN A 482 -114.06 92.97 37.45
C GLN A 482 -112.65 92.69 36.86
N MET A 483 -111.76 93.68 36.90
CA MET A 483 -110.42 93.60 36.31
C MET A 483 -109.45 92.77 37.19
N GLU A 484 -109.47 92.96 38.51
CA GLU A 484 -108.69 92.14 39.46
C GLU A 484 -108.97 90.64 39.32
N ILE A 485 -110.24 90.26 39.10
CA ILE A 485 -110.65 88.86 38.90
C ILE A 485 -110.03 88.27 37.61
N GLY A 486 -109.94 89.06 36.54
CA GLY A 486 -109.34 88.64 35.28
C GLY A 486 -107.85 88.32 35.41
N ASP A 487 -107.09 89.19 36.09
CA ASP A 487 -105.66 88.97 36.32
C ASP A 487 -105.39 87.78 37.25
N GLN A 488 -106.21 87.57 38.28
CA GLN A 488 -106.09 86.39 39.15
C GLN A 488 -106.37 85.07 38.39
N GLN A 489 -107.40 85.04 37.54
CA GLN A 489 -107.68 83.87 36.69
C GLN A 489 -106.51 83.56 35.74
N LYS A 490 -105.88 84.59 35.16
CA LYS A 490 -104.71 84.44 34.29
C LYS A 490 -103.49 83.90 35.04
N GLN A 491 -103.20 84.42 36.24
CA GLN A 491 -102.12 83.91 37.09
C GLN A 491 -102.34 82.43 37.49
N LEU A 492 -103.59 82.03 37.77
CA LEU A 492 -103.93 80.65 38.06
C LEU A 492 -103.64 79.72 36.88
N ALA A 493 -104.04 80.11 35.67
CA ALA A 493 -103.76 79.36 34.44
C ALA A 493 -102.27 79.24 34.13
N GLU A 494 -101.48 80.30 34.37
CA GLU A 494 -100.02 80.25 34.25
C GLU A 494 -99.37 79.33 35.29
N ALA A 495 -99.90 79.27 36.51
CA ALA A 495 -99.43 78.36 37.55
C ALA A 495 -99.72 76.89 37.20
N GLU A 496 -100.93 76.58 36.71
CA GLU A 496 -101.28 75.23 36.22
C GLU A 496 -100.38 74.79 35.06
N ALA A 497 -100.10 75.68 34.10
CA ALA A 497 -99.22 75.38 32.97
C ALA A 497 -97.78 75.05 33.44
N ARG A 498 -97.25 75.78 34.42
CA ARG A 498 -95.94 75.49 35.05
C ARG A 498 -95.96 74.14 35.78
N LEU A 499 -97.04 73.82 36.51
CA LEU A 499 -97.21 72.53 37.18
C LEU A 499 -97.21 71.35 36.20
N ARG A 500 -97.95 71.44 35.09
CA ARG A 500 -97.95 70.41 34.03
C ARG A 500 -96.57 70.24 33.40
N LYS A 501 -95.85 71.34 33.13
CA LYS A 501 -94.47 71.28 32.58
C LYS A 501 -93.49 70.62 33.54
N ASN A 502 -93.58 70.92 34.83
CA ASN A 502 -92.71 70.32 35.85
C ASN A 502 -93.03 68.82 36.07
N ALA A 503 -94.29 68.41 35.94
CA ALA A 503 -94.68 67.01 36.00
C ALA A 503 -94.05 66.19 34.85
N ALA A 504 -94.15 66.69 33.61
CA ALA A 504 -93.56 66.05 32.44
C ALA A 504 -92.03 65.88 32.56
N ALA A 505 -91.31 66.94 32.98
CA ALA A 505 -89.86 66.88 33.21
C ALA A 505 -89.45 65.86 34.28
N LEU A 506 -90.28 65.65 35.31
CA LEU A 506 -90.03 64.63 36.34
C LEU A 506 -90.27 63.20 35.82
N GLU A 507 -91.13 63.00 34.82
CA GLU A 507 -91.29 61.70 34.16
C GLU A 507 -90.14 61.41 33.18
N GLU A 508 -89.69 62.42 32.44
CA GLU A 508 -88.52 62.37 31.55
C GLU A 508 -87.25 61.96 32.33
N VAL A 509 -86.91 62.68 33.41
CA VAL A 509 -85.75 62.35 34.27
C VAL A 509 -85.89 60.96 34.93
N ARG A 510 -87.11 60.48 35.20
CA ARG A 510 -87.34 59.11 35.68
C ARG A 510 -87.08 58.07 34.58
N ALA A 511 -87.45 58.36 33.34
CA ALA A 511 -87.17 57.50 32.19
C ALA A 511 -85.67 57.45 31.89
N GLU A 512 -84.98 58.59 31.84
CA GLU A 512 -83.53 58.68 31.70
C GLU A 512 -82.80 57.88 32.77
N ARG A 513 -83.11 58.11 34.05
CA ARG A 513 -82.51 57.36 35.17
C ARG A 513 -82.71 55.85 35.03
N ASN A 514 -83.88 55.41 34.54
CA ASN A 514 -84.14 53.99 34.30
C ASN A 514 -83.31 53.45 33.11
N ALA A 515 -83.15 54.23 32.03
CA ALA A 515 -82.30 53.89 30.91
C ALA A 515 -80.82 53.80 31.31
N TYR A 516 -80.30 54.79 32.04
CA TYR A 516 -78.93 54.76 32.56
C TYR A 516 -78.70 53.59 33.52
N LYS A 517 -79.67 53.24 34.38
CA LYS A 517 -79.55 52.04 35.23
C LYS A 517 -79.51 50.74 34.42
N LYS A 518 -80.30 50.64 33.33
CA LYS A 518 -80.26 49.47 32.42
C LYS A 518 -78.92 49.39 31.70
N ASN A 519 -78.44 50.51 31.14
CA ASN A 519 -77.16 50.56 30.43
C ASN A 519 -75.99 50.25 31.37
N LEU A 520 -76.02 50.73 32.61
CA LEU A 520 -75.03 50.39 33.63
C LEU A 520 -74.98 48.87 33.87
N SER A 521 -76.14 48.22 34.03
CA SER A 521 -76.20 46.75 34.16
C SER A 521 -75.56 46.07 32.95
N LEU A 522 -75.98 46.42 31.73
CA LEU A 522 -75.43 45.82 30.50
C LEU A 522 -73.91 45.98 30.40
N THR A 523 -73.37 47.17 30.67
CA THR A 523 -71.91 47.37 30.69
C THR A 523 -71.19 46.64 31.82
N GLN A 524 -71.90 46.32 32.91
CA GLN A 524 -71.37 45.57 34.05
C GLN A 524 -71.39 44.06 33.78
N ASP A 525 -72.38 43.58 33.04
CA ASP A 525 -72.48 42.22 32.52
C ASP A 525 -71.41 41.99 31.42
N GLU A 526 -71.26 42.92 30.47
CA GLU A 526 -70.18 42.94 29.46
C GLU A 526 -68.77 42.98 30.08
N LEU A 527 -68.59 43.69 31.19
CA LEU A 527 -67.34 43.70 31.96
C LEU A 527 -67.08 42.35 32.65
N GLY A 528 -68.13 41.59 33.01
CA GLY A 528 -68.02 40.20 33.46
C GLY A 528 -67.54 39.29 32.32
N ASP A 529 -68.27 39.31 31.21
CA ASP A 529 -68.00 38.54 29.99
C ASP A 529 -66.56 38.72 29.48
N THR A 530 -66.09 39.96 29.41
CA THR A 530 -64.71 40.29 28.96
C THR A 530 -63.65 39.87 29.97
N LYS A 531 -63.95 39.95 31.27
CA LYS A 531 -63.06 39.50 32.34
C LYS A 531 -62.96 37.98 32.44
N ASP A 532 -64.01 37.25 32.08
CA ASP A 532 -63.98 35.79 32.06
C ASP A 532 -63.29 35.26 30.79
N LYS A 533 -63.53 35.88 29.62
CA LYS A 533 -62.72 35.65 28.41
C LYS A 533 -61.23 35.93 28.63
N LEU A 534 -60.89 36.93 29.46
CA LEU A 534 -59.50 37.19 29.88
C LEU A 534 -58.90 36.05 30.73
N LYS A 535 -59.69 35.42 31.62
CA LYS A 535 -59.25 34.23 32.39
C LYS A 535 -59.04 33.04 31.47
N GLU A 536 -59.98 32.75 30.57
CA GLU A 536 -59.86 31.66 29.59
C GLU A 536 -58.62 31.85 28.72
N SER A 537 -58.42 33.05 28.18
CA SER A 537 -57.21 33.40 27.42
C SER A 537 -55.93 33.26 28.25
N HIS A 538 -55.95 33.57 29.55
CA HIS A 538 -54.80 33.37 30.45
C HIS A 538 -54.51 31.89 30.69
N VAL A 539 -55.53 31.05 30.86
CA VAL A 539 -55.35 29.58 31.01
C VAL A 539 -54.76 28.97 29.74
N LEU A 540 -55.26 29.35 28.56
CA LEU A 540 -54.72 28.92 27.27
C LEU A 540 -53.26 29.40 27.07
N LEU A 541 -52.92 30.60 27.56
CA LEU A 541 -51.57 31.16 27.46
C LEU A 541 -50.58 30.45 28.39
N GLU A 542 -50.97 30.07 29.61
CA GLU A 542 -50.12 29.21 30.46
C GLU A 542 -49.98 27.79 29.90
N GLN A 543 -51.06 27.20 29.35
CA GLN A 543 -50.96 25.91 28.66
C GLN A 543 -49.98 25.97 27.47
N ALA A 544 -50.06 27.00 26.64
CA ALA A 544 -49.12 27.22 25.54
C ALA A 544 -47.67 27.43 26.01
N LYS A 545 -47.45 28.06 27.17
CA LYS A 545 -46.12 28.15 27.80
C LYS A 545 -45.63 26.81 28.33
N GLU A 546 -46.48 26.00 28.97
CA GLU A 546 -46.11 24.67 29.45
C GLU A 546 -45.76 23.74 28.28
N GLU A 547 -46.53 23.79 27.18
CA GLU A 547 -46.19 23.11 25.94
C GLU A 547 -44.88 23.62 25.33
N LEU A 548 -44.67 24.94 25.26
CA LEU A 548 -43.42 25.52 24.76
C LEU A 548 -42.21 25.05 25.59
N ASN A 549 -42.27 25.16 26.93
CA ASN A 549 -41.23 24.70 27.85
C ASN A 549 -40.95 23.19 27.69
N ALA A 550 -41.99 22.38 27.48
CA ALA A 550 -41.84 20.95 27.23
C ALA A 550 -41.18 20.66 25.86
N LYS A 551 -41.49 21.44 24.82
CA LYS A 551 -40.83 21.34 23.50
C LYS A 551 -39.37 21.81 23.56
N GLU A 552 -39.07 22.90 24.25
CA GLU A 552 -37.70 23.38 24.47
C GLU A 552 -36.85 22.35 25.24
N ALA A 553 -37.42 21.76 26.31
CA ALA A 553 -36.75 20.71 27.08
C ALA A 553 -36.49 19.44 26.25
N GLU A 554 -37.40 19.06 25.35
CA GLU A 554 -37.20 17.92 24.45
C GLU A 554 -36.20 18.24 23.32
N LEU A 555 -36.23 19.46 22.78
CA LEU A 555 -35.28 19.93 21.78
C LEU A 555 -33.85 19.94 22.34
N ALA A 556 -33.65 20.43 23.58
CA ALA A 556 -32.37 20.38 24.26
C ALA A 556 -31.85 18.95 24.50
N LYS A 557 -32.73 17.97 24.74
CA LYS A 557 -32.34 16.54 24.76
C LYS A 557 -31.89 16.07 23.38
N GLN A 558 -32.60 16.45 22.32
CA GLN A 558 -32.23 16.07 20.96
C GLN A 558 -30.90 16.70 20.54
N GLU A 559 -30.64 17.96 20.86
CA GLU A 559 -29.32 18.60 20.66
C GLU A 559 -28.20 17.88 21.41
N PHE A 560 -28.43 17.49 22.68
CA PHE A 560 -27.46 16.71 23.45
C PHE A 560 -27.18 15.34 22.82
N MET A 561 -28.22 14.63 22.39
CA MET A 561 -28.10 13.33 21.72
C MET A 561 -27.41 13.45 20.35
N LEU A 562 -27.75 14.48 19.57
CA LEU A 562 -27.13 14.78 18.29
C LEU A 562 -25.64 15.07 18.50
N GLY A 563 -25.27 15.96 19.43
CA GLY A 563 -23.88 16.24 19.79
C GLY A 563 -23.12 15.06 20.40
N LYS A 564 -23.81 14.03 20.92
CA LYS A 564 -23.19 12.74 21.28
C LYS A 564 -22.92 11.88 20.04
N THR A 565 -23.90 11.72 19.16
CA THR A 565 -23.72 10.97 17.90
C THR A 565 -22.71 11.62 16.96
N GLU A 566 -22.55 12.96 17.00
CA GLU A 566 -21.50 13.65 16.26
C GLU A 566 -20.10 13.31 16.80
N LYS A 567 -19.91 13.23 18.12
CA LYS A 567 -18.63 12.81 18.71
C LYS A 567 -18.30 11.36 18.38
N GLU A 568 -19.28 10.47 18.38
CA GLU A 568 -19.14 9.06 17.98
C GLU A 568 -18.84 8.93 16.47
N LYS A 569 -19.47 9.75 15.64
CA LYS A 569 -19.17 9.90 14.20
C LYS A 569 -17.76 10.43 13.97
N GLU A 570 -17.28 11.39 14.78
CA GLU A 570 -15.93 11.93 14.70
C GLU A 570 -14.87 10.90 15.14
N SER A 571 -15.10 10.15 16.23
CA SER A 571 -14.20 9.06 16.64
C SER A 571 -14.13 7.95 15.59
N LEU A 572 -15.28 7.50 15.07
CA LEU A 572 -15.34 6.50 13.99
C LEU A 572 -14.66 6.99 12.70
N LYS A 573 -14.73 8.28 12.35
CA LYS A 573 -13.90 8.86 11.25
C LYS A 573 -12.40 8.72 11.57
N THR A 574 -11.95 9.06 12.78
CA THR A 574 -10.53 8.95 13.12
C THR A 574 -10.03 7.51 13.06
N GLU A 575 -10.79 6.55 13.61
CA GLU A 575 -10.52 5.12 13.52
C GLU A 575 -10.49 4.64 12.07
N LEU A 576 -11.47 5.03 11.23
CA LEU A 576 -11.48 4.74 9.80
C LEU A 576 -10.22 5.27 9.09
N THR A 577 -9.75 6.49 9.41
CA THR A 577 -8.50 7.01 8.82
C THR A 577 -7.26 6.27 9.32
N ASN A 578 -7.24 5.80 10.56
CA ASN A 578 -6.13 5.05 11.12
C ASN A 578 -6.08 3.62 10.56
N ASN A 579 -7.24 2.97 10.40
CA ASN A 579 -7.37 1.67 9.73
C ASN A 579 -7.00 1.77 8.25
N LYS A 580 -7.39 2.85 7.54
CA LYS A 580 -6.91 3.11 6.16
C LYS A 580 -5.39 3.28 6.08
N LYS A 581 -4.76 4.00 7.03
CA LYS A 581 -3.28 4.09 7.12
C LYS A 581 -2.64 2.73 7.40
N TYR A 582 -3.22 1.92 8.28
CA TYR A 582 -2.70 0.59 8.61
C TYR A 582 -2.80 -0.38 7.43
N ILE A 583 -3.95 -0.44 6.74
CA ILE A 583 -4.12 -1.19 5.49
C ILE A 583 -3.14 -0.71 4.42
N SER A 584 -2.86 0.59 4.33
CA SER A 584 -1.86 1.12 3.39
C SER A 584 -0.43 0.67 3.71
N LYS A 585 -0.08 0.50 5.00
CA LYS A 585 1.22 -0.07 5.41
C LYS A 585 1.32 -1.55 5.04
N LEU A 586 0.31 -2.35 5.44
CA LEU A 586 0.26 -3.77 5.10
C LEU A 586 0.31 -4.03 3.58
N ARG A 587 -0.37 -3.20 2.78
CA ARG A 587 -0.29 -3.26 1.30
C ARG A 587 1.12 -2.94 0.77
N HIS A 588 1.86 -2.05 1.43
CA HIS A 588 3.25 -1.74 1.07
C HIS A 588 4.18 -2.90 1.43
N GLU A 589 4.09 -3.40 2.66
CA GLU A 589 4.85 -4.54 3.18
C GLU A 589 4.61 -5.80 2.33
N MET A 590 3.35 -6.09 1.97
CA MET A 590 3.01 -7.17 1.02
C MET A 590 3.64 -6.96 -0.36
N ALA A 591 3.69 -5.73 -0.88
CA ALA A 591 4.32 -5.44 -2.18
C ALA A 591 5.85 -5.58 -2.12
N GLU A 592 6.48 -5.30 -0.97
CA GLU A 592 7.91 -5.58 -0.75
C GLU A 592 8.19 -7.08 -0.67
N LEU A 593 7.42 -7.82 0.13
CA LEU A 593 7.51 -9.28 0.22
C LEU A 593 7.27 -9.97 -1.13
N GLN A 594 6.36 -9.47 -1.97
CA GLN A 594 6.16 -9.98 -3.34
C GLN A 594 7.34 -9.69 -4.28
N ARG A 595 8.04 -8.55 -4.12
CA ARG A 595 9.28 -8.28 -4.87
C ARG A 595 10.41 -9.20 -4.40
N GLU A 596 10.53 -9.42 -3.10
CA GLU A 596 11.49 -10.36 -2.52
C GLU A 596 11.22 -11.80 -2.96
N GLN A 597 9.97 -12.27 -2.92
CA GLN A 597 9.57 -13.58 -3.42
C GLN A 597 9.97 -13.77 -4.89
N LYS A 598 9.73 -12.76 -5.75
CA LYS A 598 10.16 -12.80 -7.17
C LYS A 598 11.68 -12.83 -7.31
N ARG A 599 12.42 -12.05 -6.51
CA ARG A 599 13.88 -12.04 -6.47
C ARG A 599 14.45 -13.41 -6.08
N LEU A 600 13.90 -14.04 -5.04
CA LEU A 600 14.29 -15.36 -4.56
C LEU A 600 13.91 -16.46 -5.57
N SER A 601 12.75 -16.37 -6.21
CA SER A 601 12.33 -17.31 -7.27
C SER A 601 13.24 -17.26 -8.50
N LEU A 602 13.73 -16.08 -8.89
CA LEU A 602 14.73 -15.96 -9.97
C LEU A 602 16.08 -16.55 -9.55
N GLY A 603 16.53 -16.26 -8.33
CA GLY A 603 17.77 -16.86 -7.80
C GLY A 603 17.73 -18.38 -7.69
N LEU A 604 16.58 -18.96 -7.35
CA LEU A 604 16.35 -20.41 -7.41
C LEU A 604 16.41 -20.94 -8.85
N GLN A 605 15.74 -20.28 -9.80
CA GLN A 605 15.78 -20.68 -11.20
C GLN A 605 17.20 -20.62 -11.80
N GLU A 606 18.01 -19.63 -11.42
CA GLU A 606 19.43 -19.54 -11.79
C GLU A 606 20.29 -20.64 -11.13
N ALA A 607 20.00 -21.00 -9.88
CA ALA A 607 20.65 -22.10 -9.18
C ALA A 607 20.31 -23.46 -9.79
N ASP A 608 19.03 -23.74 -10.06
CA ASP A 608 18.56 -24.97 -10.71
C ASP A 608 19.15 -25.11 -12.12
N ALA A 609 19.15 -24.03 -12.92
CA ALA A 609 19.81 -24.00 -14.22
C ALA A 609 21.33 -24.21 -14.14
N THR A 610 21.96 -23.93 -13.00
CA THR A 610 23.39 -24.20 -12.75
C THR A 610 23.63 -25.63 -12.28
N ILE A 611 22.74 -26.18 -11.45
CA ILE A 611 22.73 -27.60 -11.06
C ILE A 611 22.56 -28.49 -12.29
N GLU A 612 21.64 -28.16 -13.20
CA GLU A 612 21.42 -28.92 -14.45
C GLU A 612 22.60 -28.85 -15.44
N ARG A 613 23.39 -27.76 -15.43
CA ARG A 613 24.68 -27.72 -16.15
C ARG A 613 25.70 -28.65 -15.48
N GLN A 614 25.87 -28.53 -14.17
CA GLN A 614 26.83 -29.34 -13.42
C GLN A 614 26.53 -30.84 -13.49
N LYS A 615 25.26 -31.26 -13.53
CA LYS A 615 24.87 -32.66 -13.79
C LYS A 615 25.39 -33.14 -15.15
N LYS A 616 25.18 -32.37 -16.21
CA LYS A 616 25.63 -32.69 -17.57
C LYS A 616 27.16 -32.70 -17.69
N ASP A 617 27.84 -31.79 -16.99
CA ASP A 617 29.30 -31.80 -16.90
C ASP A 617 29.80 -33.08 -16.20
N ILE A 618 29.15 -33.51 -15.10
CA ILE A 618 29.45 -34.76 -14.40
C ILE A 618 29.17 -35.98 -15.29
N GLU A 619 28.05 -36.00 -16.02
CA GLU A 619 27.70 -37.06 -16.97
C GLU A 619 28.72 -37.16 -18.11
N SER A 620 29.19 -36.03 -18.66
CA SER A 620 30.26 -35.99 -19.66
C SER A 620 31.57 -36.56 -19.10
N ILE A 621 31.97 -36.12 -17.89
CA ILE A 621 33.18 -36.61 -17.21
C ILE A 621 33.07 -38.12 -16.88
N MET A 622 31.87 -38.63 -16.57
CA MET A 622 31.63 -40.07 -16.40
C MET A 622 31.75 -40.83 -17.72
N CYS A 623 31.21 -40.31 -18.82
CA CYS A 623 31.37 -40.90 -20.15
C CYS A 623 32.84 -40.93 -20.58
N GLU A 624 33.58 -39.83 -20.37
CA GLU A 624 35.03 -39.76 -20.63
C GLU A 624 35.81 -40.77 -19.77
N ARG A 625 35.51 -40.84 -18.46
CA ARG A 625 36.09 -41.81 -17.53
C ARG A 625 35.88 -43.26 -18.01
N ASP A 626 34.68 -43.59 -18.48
CA ASP A 626 34.32 -44.96 -18.86
C ASP A 626 34.88 -45.36 -20.23
N VAL A 627 35.00 -44.39 -21.16
CA VAL A 627 35.78 -44.55 -22.40
C VAL A 627 37.27 -44.77 -22.08
N ILE A 628 37.86 -43.96 -21.20
CA ILE A 628 39.27 -44.10 -20.78
C ILE A 628 39.50 -45.42 -20.04
N GLY A 629 38.59 -45.82 -19.14
CA GLY A 629 38.63 -47.11 -18.46
C GLY A 629 38.60 -48.28 -19.43
N THR A 630 37.72 -48.23 -20.44
CA THR A 630 37.65 -49.22 -21.52
C THR A 630 38.95 -49.27 -22.34
N GLN A 631 39.59 -48.13 -22.61
CA GLN A 631 40.88 -48.08 -23.30
C GLN A 631 42.02 -48.66 -22.44
N ILE A 632 42.02 -48.41 -21.12
CA ILE A 632 43.00 -48.94 -20.18
C ILE A 632 42.89 -50.47 -20.07
N VAL A 633 41.67 -51.01 -19.98
CA VAL A 633 41.44 -52.47 -19.97
C VAL A 633 42.01 -53.10 -21.25
N ARG A 634 41.61 -52.61 -22.43
CA ARG A 634 42.13 -53.10 -23.72
C ARG A 634 43.66 -53.02 -23.82
N ARG A 635 44.28 -51.95 -23.29
CA ARG A 635 45.75 -51.79 -23.24
C ARG A 635 46.42 -52.76 -22.28
N ASN A 636 45.79 -53.10 -21.16
CA ASN A 636 46.27 -54.13 -20.25
C ASN A 636 46.16 -55.53 -20.89
N ASP A 637 45.08 -55.82 -21.62
CA ASP A 637 44.91 -57.07 -22.36
C ASP A 637 45.96 -57.21 -23.49
N GLU A 638 46.20 -56.13 -24.25
CA GLU A 638 47.28 -56.03 -25.24
C GLU A 638 48.65 -56.31 -24.59
N LEU A 639 48.95 -55.69 -23.44
CA LEU A 639 50.22 -55.88 -22.70
C LEU A 639 50.36 -57.31 -22.15
N ALA A 640 49.29 -57.91 -21.64
CA ALA A 640 49.28 -59.29 -21.18
C ALA A 640 49.56 -60.26 -22.35
N LEU A 641 48.93 -60.03 -23.50
CA LEU A 641 49.15 -60.82 -24.72
C LEU A 641 50.59 -60.68 -25.25
N GLN A 642 51.17 -59.48 -25.26
CA GLN A 642 52.60 -59.33 -25.60
C GLN A 642 53.53 -59.97 -24.56
N SER A 643 53.21 -59.90 -23.26
CA SER A 643 54.00 -60.54 -22.20
C SER A 643 54.00 -62.06 -22.34
N ASN A 644 52.84 -62.67 -22.59
CA ASN A 644 52.71 -64.11 -22.85
C ASN A 644 53.47 -64.52 -24.13
N LYS A 645 53.42 -63.69 -25.19
CA LYS A 645 54.20 -63.90 -26.41
C LYS A 645 55.70 -63.82 -26.17
N LEU A 646 56.17 -62.85 -25.37
CA LEU A 646 57.57 -62.71 -24.99
C LEU A 646 58.05 -63.91 -24.16
N GLN A 647 57.27 -64.37 -23.18
CA GLN A 647 57.59 -65.57 -22.41
C GLN A 647 57.69 -66.80 -23.33
N SER A 648 56.72 -67.00 -24.23
CA SER A 648 56.76 -68.11 -25.19
C SER A 648 57.97 -68.05 -26.12
N LEU A 649 58.44 -66.85 -26.51
CA LEU A 649 59.65 -66.68 -27.31
C LEU A 649 60.92 -66.94 -26.50
N GLN A 650 60.98 -66.50 -25.24
CA GLN A 650 62.09 -66.80 -24.31
C GLN A 650 62.20 -68.30 -24.04
N ASP A 651 61.08 -68.99 -23.82
CA ASP A 651 61.02 -70.44 -23.66
C ASP A 651 61.54 -71.18 -24.90
N ILE A 652 61.22 -70.68 -26.10
CA ILE A 652 61.72 -71.24 -27.37
C ILE A 652 63.22 -70.97 -27.53
N MET A 653 63.70 -69.77 -27.21
CA MET A 653 65.12 -69.42 -27.24
C MET A 653 65.93 -70.26 -26.27
N ALA A 654 65.50 -70.40 -25.00
CA ALA A 654 66.18 -71.23 -24.01
C ALA A 654 66.24 -72.73 -24.42
N LYS A 655 65.18 -73.24 -25.08
CA LYS A 655 65.18 -74.59 -25.67
C LYS A 655 66.17 -74.69 -26.84
N ALA A 656 66.22 -73.69 -27.71
CA ALA A 656 67.14 -73.65 -28.85
C ALA A 656 68.62 -73.51 -28.41
N GLU A 657 68.91 -72.67 -27.42
CA GLU A 657 70.23 -72.51 -26.81
C GLU A 657 70.71 -73.83 -26.16
N LYS A 658 69.82 -74.52 -25.43
CA LYS A 658 70.11 -75.83 -24.85
C LYS A 658 70.34 -76.91 -25.91
N GLN A 659 69.62 -76.88 -27.02
CA GLN A 659 69.89 -77.78 -28.15
C GLN A 659 71.21 -77.44 -28.83
N TYR A 660 71.52 -76.16 -29.01
CA TYR A 660 72.76 -75.69 -29.63
C TYR A 660 73.99 -76.05 -28.80
N SER A 661 73.95 -75.89 -27.47
CA SER A 661 75.06 -76.30 -26.59
C SER A 661 75.28 -77.82 -26.62
N LEU A 662 74.21 -78.63 -26.62
CA LEU A 662 74.31 -80.08 -26.82
C LEU A 662 74.97 -80.43 -28.16
N ARG A 663 74.61 -79.76 -29.26
CA ARG A 663 75.29 -79.96 -30.57
C ARG A 663 76.76 -79.52 -30.56
N LEU A 664 77.12 -78.46 -29.82
CA LEU A 664 78.52 -78.07 -29.65
C LEU A 664 79.33 -79.12 -28.88
N ASP A 665 78.77 -79.73 -27.83
CA ASP A 665 79.42 -80.81 -27.08
C ASP A 665 79.48 -82.12 -27.89
N GLU A 666 78.45 -82.47 -28.67
CA GLU A 666 78.54 -83.57 -29.66
C GLU A 666 79.68 -83.33 -30.66
N ILE A 667 79.75 -82.14 -31.25
CA ILE A 667 80.84 -81.73 -32.17
C ILE A 667 82.21 -81.79 -31.46
N ARG A 668 82.27 -81.47 -30.16
CA ARG A 668 83.49 -81.56 -29.34
C ARG A 668 83.90 -83.01 -29.11
N MET A 669 82.95 -83.91 -28.80
CA MET A 669 83.21 -85.34 -28.63
C MET A 669 83.66 -85.98 -29.94
N LEU A 670 82.98 -85.71 -31.06
CA LEU A 670 83.39 -86.16 -32.39
C LEU A 670 84.78 -85.63 -32.78
N LYS A 671 85.14 -84.38 -32.40
CA LYS A 671 86.49 -83.84 -32.58
C LYS A 671 87.55 -84.51 -31.70
N LEU A 672 87.18 -85.05 -30.53
CA LEU A 672 88.09 -85.85 -29.69
C LEU A 672 88.25 -87.28 -30.22
N GLU A 673 87.17 -87.91 -30.65
CA GLU A 673 87.20 -89.23 -31.28
C GLU A 673 87.97 -89.22 -32.60
N LEU A 674 87.75 -88.21 -33.46
CA LEU A 674 88.53 -88.02 -34.69
C LEU A 674 90.01 -87.73 -34.42
N LYS A 675 90.37 -87.13 -33.27
CA LYS A 675 91.77 -87.02 -32.83
C LYS A 675 92.32 -88.37 -32.40
N LYS A 676 91.56 -89.15 -31.61
CA LYS A 676 91.95 -90.50 -31.18
C LYS A 676 92.17 -91.41 -32.40
N LEU A 677 91.20 -91.49 -33.32
CA LEU A 677 91.30 -92.27 -34.55
C LEU A 677 92.47 -91.85 -35.45
N LYS A 678 92.87 -90.56 -35.45
CA LYS A 678 94.08 -90.11 -36.14
C LYS A 678 95.38 -90.54 -35.45
N LEU A 679 95.41 -90.58 -34.11
CA LEU A 679 96.55 -91.11 -33.35
C LEU A 679 96.66 -92.63 -33.48
N ASP A 680 95.54 -93.35 -33.34
CA ASP A 680 95.43 -94.79 -33.54
C ASP A 680 95.87 -95.16 -34.97
N LYS A 681 95.40 -94.41 -35.98
CA LYS A 681 95.87 -94.55 -37.37
C LYS A 681 97.38 -94.33 -37.49
N ALA A 682 97.93 -93.23 -36.95
CA ALA A 682 99.37 -92.94 -37.06
C ALA A 682 100.24 -93.98 -36.34
N ALA A 683 99.76 -94.54 -35.22
CA ALA A 683 100.40 -95.66 -34.53
C ALA A 683 100.36 -96.95 -35.36
N LEU A 684 99.21 -97.24 -36.02
CA LEU A 684 99.11 -98.35 -36.96
C LEU A 684 99.99 -98.17 -38.19
N GLU A 685 100.06 -96.97 -38.78
CA GLU A 685 100.96 -96.65 -39.89
C GLU A 685 102.43 -96.88 -39.50
N LYS A 686 102.85 -96.43 -38.31
CA LYS A 686 104.18 -96.73 -37.76
C LYS A 686 104.40 -98.24 -37.55
N ASN A 687 103.41 -98.95 -37.02
CA ASN A 687 103.49 -100.41 -36.85
C ASN A 687 103.56 -101.15 -38.20
N THR A 688 102.91 -100.64 -39.26
CA THR A 688 103.04 -101.21 -40.62
C THR A 688 104.39 -100.91 -41.26
N ALA A 689 105.03 -99.76 -40.96
CA ALA A 689 106.40 -99.48 -41.36
C ALA A 689 107.38 -100.41 -40.63
N ASN A 690 107.26 -100.53 -39.30
CA ASN A 690 108.03 -101.50 -38.50
C ASN A 690 107.84 -102.95 -39.01
N LEU A 691 106.68 -103.30 -39.59
CA LEU A 691 106.41 -104.61 -40.18
C LEU A 691 107.23 -104.87 -41.45
N ALA A 692 107.62 -103.84 -42.20
CA ALA A 692 108.57 -103.97 -43.31
C ALA A 692 109.99 -104.20 -42.79
N ASP A 693 110.41 -103.45 -41.78
CA ASP A 693 111.71 -103.62 -41.13
C ASP A 693 111.83 -105.00 -40.47
N LEU A 694 110.81 -105.43 -39.72
CA LEU A 694 110.73 -106.77 -39.11
C LEU A 694 110.71 -107.90 -40.14
N ARG A 695 110.11 -107.71 -41.33
CA ARG A 695 110.23 -108.65 -42.45
C ARG A 695 111.66 -108.66 -43.02
N GLY A 696 112.32 -107.50 -43.07
CA GLY A 696 113.74 -107.39 -43.42
C GLY A 696 114.66 -108.05 -42.41
N GLU A 697 114.39 -107.91 -41.11
CA GLU A 697 115.10 -108.61 -40.04
C GLU A 697 114.81 -110.11 -40.08
N MET A 698 113.55 -110.53 -40.28
CA MET A 698 113.19 -111.94 -40.45
C MET A 698 113.92 -112.55 -41.64
N PHE A 699 113.91 -111.91 -42.81
CA PHE A 699 114.66 -112.40 -43.98
C PHE A 699 116.18 -112.39 -43.73
N ASN A 700 116.72 -111.40 -43.00
CA ASN A 700 118.13 -111.40 -42.62
C ASN A 700 118.46 -112.48 -41.57
N LEU A 701 117.54 -112.83 -40.68
CA LEU A 701 117.66 -113.91 -39.70
C LEU A 701 117.50 -115.28 -40.37
N GLU A 702 116.59 -115.44 -41.34
CA GLU A 702 116.49 -116.60 -42.21
C GLU A 702 117.77 -116.76 -43.04
N ARG A 703 118.28 -115.69 -43.65
CA ARG A 703 119.53 -115.69 -44.41
C ARG A 703 120.75 -115.96 -43.52
N ARG A 704 120.75 -115.50 -42.27
CA ARG A 704 121.75 -115.86 -41.24
C ARG A 704 121.59 -117.32 -40.82
N LEU A 705 120.37 -117.82 -40.66
CA LEU A 705 120.07 -119.21 -40.32
C LEU A 705 120.47 -120.16 -41.45
N THR A 706 120.23 -119.82 -42.72
CA THR A 706 120.73 -120.60 -43.86
C THR A 706 122.24 -120.51 -43.97
N LYS A 707 122.86 -119.36 -43.67
CA LYS A 707 124.33 -119.24 -43.61
C LYS A 707 124.94 -120.05 -42.48
N GLU A 708 124.36 -120.02 -41.28
CA GLU A 708 124.82 -120.80 -40.14
C GLU A 708 124.47 -122.28 -40.28
N ARG A 709 123.40 -122.66 -41.01
CA ARG A 709 123.17 -124.05 -41.46
C ARG A 709 124.22 -124.50 -42.46
N LEU A 710 124.46 -123.75 -43.54
CA LEU A 710 125.52 -124.04 -44.51
C LEU A 710 126.90 -124.07 -43.87
N LYS A 711 127.13 -123.24 -42.85
CA LYS A 711 128.36 -123.20 -42.06
C LYS A 711 128.42 -124.29 -41.00
N VAL A 712 127.31 -124.80 -40.49
CA VAL A 712 127.26 -126.05 -39.72
C VAL A 712 127.58 -127.22 -40.65
N THR A 713 127.02 -127.29 -41.85
CA THR A 713 127.38 -128.31 -42.85
C THR A 713 128.84 -128.21 -43.27
N ALA A 714 129.36 -127.01 -43.53
CA ALA A 714 130.78 -126.81 -43.80
C ALA A 714 131.67 -127.08 -42.56
N LEU A 715 131.17 -126.88 -41.34
CA LEU A 715 131.86 -127.28 -40.11
C LEU A 715 131.73 -128.79 -39.83
N GLU A 716 130.71 -129.46 -40.34
CA GLU A 716 130.56 -130.92 -40.34
C GLU A 716 131.54 -131.52 -41.36
N GLU A 717 131.75 -130.87 -42.51
CA GLU A 717 132.81 -131.17 -43.49
C GLU A 717 134.23 -130.87 -42.94
N GLU A 718 134.45 -129.74 -42.26
CA GLU A 718 135.71 -129.42 -41.56
C GLU A 718 135.93 -130.30 -40.31
N VAL A 719 134.88 -130.87 -39.71
CA VAL A 719 135.01 -131.90 -38.65
C VAL A 719 135.31 -133.27 -39.25
N GLN A 720 134.82 -133.57 -40.45
CA GLN A 720 135.26 -134.72 -41.24
C GLN A 720 136.71 -134.55 -41.75
N ASN A 721 137.24 -133.32 -41.81
CA ASN A 721 138.60 -133.05 -42.31
C ASN A 721 139.30 -131.86 -41.59
N PRO A 722 139.82 -132.06 -40.36
CA PRO A 722 140.13 -130.96 -39.43
C PRO A 722 141.46 -130.22 -39.67
N LEU A 723 141.35 -128.97 -40.16
CA LEU A 723 142.42 -127.96 -40.15
C LEU A 723 142.00 -126.73 -39.32
N ASN A 724 142.16 -126.85 -38.00
CA ASN A 724 141.68 -125.89 -37.01
C ASN A 724 142.82 -125.03 -36.44
N ILE A 725 142.59 -123.75 -36.11
CA ILE A 725 143.27 -122.99 -35.02
C ILE A 725 142.55 -121.65 -34.75
N HIS A 726 141.95 -121.56 -33.55
CA HIS A 726 141.56 -120.42 -32.68
C HIS A 726 141.13 -119.05 -33.27
N ARG A 727 140.02 -118.37 -32.90
CA ARG A 727 139.14 -118.30 -31.70
C ARG A 727 139.62 -117.44 -30.50
N TRP A 728 139.52 -116.09 -30.57
CA TRP A 728 139.02 -115.15 -29.51
C TRP A 728 139.08 -113.63 -29.88
N ARG A 729 138.43 -112.76 -29.08
CA ARG A 729 138.24 -111.28 -29.27
C ARG A 729 137.86 -110.57 -27.94
N LYS A 730 138.03 -109.25 -27.82
CA LYS A 730 137.50 -108.38 -26.73
C LYS A 730 136.99 -107.00 -27.23
N LEU A 731 136.32 -106.22 -26.35
CA LEU A 731 135.56 -104.97 -26.62
C LEU A 731 135.45 -104.11 -25.32
N GLU A 732 135.33 -102.78 -25.40
CA GLU A 732 135.24 -101.83 -24.25
C GLU A 732 134.36 -100.58 -24.52
N GLY A 733 134.01 -99.79 -23.48
CA GLY A 733 133.29 -98.48 -23.54
C GLY A 733 132.89 -97.88 -22.18
N THR A 734 132.70 -96.54 -22.08
CA THR A 734 132.46 -95.77 -20.81
C THR A 734 131.65 -94.45 -21.03
N ASP A 735 131.30 -93.72 -19.95
CA ASP A 735 130.22 -92.68 -19.87
C ASP A 735 130.69 -91.29 -19.29
N PRO A 736 129.97 -90.14 -19.47
CA PRO A 736 130.51 -88.77 -19.27
C PRO A 736 130.02 -87.96 -18.03
N GLU A 737 130.25 -86.63 -18.01
CA GLU A 737 130.70 -85.87 -16.82
C GLU A 737 129.83 -84.67 -16.32
N SER A 738 130.05 -84.28 -15.06
CA SER A 738 129.31 -83.33 -14.17
C SER A 738 128.92 -81.92 -14.67
N TYR A 739 129.46 -81.42 -15.78
CA TYR A 739 129.31 -80.00 -16.18
C TYR A 739 127.86 -79.59 -16.47
N ASP A 740 127.06 -80.46 -17.08
CA ASP A 740 125.70 -80.12 -17.50
C ASP A 740 124.69 -79.98 -16.34
N LEU A 741 125.00 -80.54 -15.16
CA LEU A 741 124.19 -80.29 -13.95
C LEU A 741 124.26 -78.81 -13.52
N VAL A 742 125.44 -78.18 -13.62
CA VAL A 742 125.64 -76.79 -13.16
C VAL A 742 124.84 -75.80 -14.01
N LYS A 743 124.79 -76.00 -15.34
CA LYS A 743 123.93 -75.21 -16.25
C LYS A 743 122.45 -75.30 -15.88
N LYS A 744 121.98 -76.47 -15.41
CA LYS A 744 120.58 -76.69 -15.01
C LYS A 744 120.17 -75.78 -13.85
N VAL A 745 121.04 -75.61 -12.86
CA VAL A 745 120.76 -74.84 -11.62
C VAL A 745 120.60 -73.34 -11.92
N GLN A 746 121.50 -72.76 -12.70
CA GLN A 746 121.47 -71.31 -13.01
C GLN A 746 120.22 -70.89 -13.81
N LEU A 747 119.71 -71.76 -14.68
CA LEU A 747 118.46 -71.52 -15.43
C LEU A 747 117.22 -71.48 -14.50
N LEU A 748 117.20 -72.30 -13.45
CA LEU A 748 116.08 -72.33 -12.49
C LEU A 748 116.05 -71.07 -11.62
N GLN A 749 117.21 -70.61 -11.13
CA GLN A 749 117.31 -69.38 -10.32
C GLN A 749 116.79 -68.14 -11.05
N LYS A 750 117.13 -67.96 -12.33
CA LYS A 750 116.61 -66.85 -13.15
C LYS A 750 115.09 -66.91 -13.35
N ARG A 751 114.50 -68.12 -13.38
CA ARG A 751 113.04 -68.31 -13.54
C ARG A 751 112.26 -67.92 -12.29
N ILE A 752 112.80 -68.23 -11.10
CA ILE A 752 112.19 -67.90 -9.80
C ILE A 752 112.08 -66.37 -9.64
N LEU A 753 113.18 -65.63 -9.86
CA LEU A 753 113.20 -64.17 -9.70
C LEU A 753 112.13 -63.46 -10.54
N LYS A 754 111.87 -63.92 -11.77
CA LYS A 754 110.83 -63.36 -12.64
C LYS A 754 109.41 -63.62 -12.10
N MET A 755 109.14 -64.81 -11.55
CA MET A 755 107.83 -65.08 -10.93
C MET A 755 107.61 -64.24 -9.67
N SER A 756 108.66 -63.97 -8.90
CA SER A 756 108.58 -63.09 -7.72
C SER A 756 108.15 -61.66 -8.06
N SER A 757 108.66 -61.06 -9.16
CA SER A 757 108.23 -59.72 -9.58
C SER A 757 106.79 -59.72 -10.11
N GLU A 758 106.39 -60.73 -10.89
CA GLU A 758 105.02 -60.87 -11.40
C GLU A 758 103.97 -61.10 -10.29
N MET A 759 104.39 -61.61 -9.12
CA MET A 759 103.53 -61.71 -7.93
C MET A 759 103.30 -60.33 -7.28
N ILE A 760 104.39 -59.57 -7.06
CA ILE A 760 104.35 -58.26 -6.39
C ILE A 760 103.46 -57.25 -7.13
N ASP A 761 103.46 -57.25 -8.46
CA ASP A 761 102.63 -56.35 -9.25
C ASP A 761 101.14 -56.74 -9.32
N LYS A 762 100.80 -58.00 -8.98
CA LYS A 762 99.40 -58.42 -8.78
C LYS A 762 98.88 -57.98 -7.42
N ASP A 763 99.68 -58.14 -6.36
CA ASP A 763 99.33 -57.70 -5.00
C ASP A 763 99.04 -56.18 -4.92
N LYS A 764 99.80 -55.36 -5.67
CA LYS A 764 99.52 -53.91 -5.79
C LYS A 764 98.12 -53.65 -6.35
N LYS A 765 97.78 -54.29 -7.48
CA LYS A 765 96.48 -54.12 -8.15
C LYS A 765 95.30 -54.62 -7.33
N ILE A 766 95.48 -55.68 -6.53
CA ILE A 766 94.47 -56.15 -5.58
C ILE A 766 94.19 -55.04 -4.55
N LYS A 767 95.22 -54.47 -3.92
CA LYS A 767 95.08 -53.41 -2.91
C LYS A 767 94.47 -52.11 -3.47
N GLU A 768 94.74 -51.78 -4.73
CA GLU A 768 94.10 -50.65 -5.42
C GLU A 768 92.60 -50.88 -5.64
N LEU A 769 92.20 -52.09 -6.06
CA LEU A 769 90.81 -52.47 -6.26
C LEU A 769 90.03 -52.56 -4.94
N GLU A 770 90.62 -53.13 -3.89
CA GLU A 770 90.05 -53.17 -2.54
C GLU A 770 89.77 -51.75 -2.01
N LYS A 771 90.71 -50.82 -2.22
CA LYS A 771 90.57 -49.42 -1.78
C LYS A 771 89.46 -48.69 -2.55
N MET A 772 89.31 -48.93 -3.86
CA MET A 772 88.17 -48.40 -4.61
C MET A 772 86.83 -49.04 -4.18
N TYR A 773 86.80 -50.35 -3.89
CA TYR A 773 85.60 -51.03 -3.43
C TYR A 773 85.09 -50.52 -2.08
N VAL A 774 86.00 -50.30 -1.12
CA VAL A 774 85.67 -49.69 0.18
C VAL A 774 85.11 -48.28 0.00
N ASN A 775 85.78 -47.44 -0.80
CA ASN A 775 85.31 -46.08 -1.08
C ASN A 775 83.91 -46.07 -1.73
N LEU A 776 83.66 -46.96 -2.70
CA LEU A 776 82.36 -47.06 -3.37
C LEU A 776 81.26 -47.51 -2.41
N ARG A 777 81.58 -48.46 -1.51
CA ARG A 777 80.66 -48.95 -0.46
C ARG A 777 80.32 -47.86 0.55
N GLU A 778 81.28 -47.00 0.91
CA GLU A 778 81.06 -45.87 1.82
C GLU A 778 80.27 -44.72 1.16
N VAL A 779 80.43 -44.50 -0.15
CA VAL A 779 79.58 -43.57 -0.91
C VAL A 779 78.14 -44.10 -1.00
N LEU A 780 77.96 -45.40 -1.28
CA LEU A 780 76.65 -46.04 -1.37
C LEU A 780 75.90 -46.04 -0.03
N SER A 781 76.58 -46.27 1.10
CA SER A 781 75.93 -46.22 2.42
C SER A 781 75.50 -44.81 2.86
N LYS A 782 76.02 -43.76 2.21
CA LYS A 782 75.63 -42.36 2.43
C LYS A 782 74.55 -41.86 1.46
N GLN A 783 74.11 -42.67 0.49
CA GLN A 783 73.01 -42.30 -0.40
C GLN A 783 71.64 -42.65 0.23
N PRO A 784 70.65 -41.74 0.20
CA PRO A 784 69.30 -42.06 0.66
C PRO A 784 68.65 -43.11 -0.26
N GLY A 785 68.07 -44.15 0.33
CA GLY A 785 67.44 -45.25 -0.42
C GLY A 785 66.32 -44.81 -1.38
N PRO A 786 65.94 -45.66 -2.36
CA PRO A 786 65.07 -45.27 -3.48
C PRO A 786 63.74 -44.66 -3.04
N ASP A 787 63.09 -45.17 -2.00
CA ASP A 787 61.86 -44.59 -1.42
C ASP A 787 62.07 -43.17 -0.89
N VAL A 788 63.21 -42.88 -0.28
CA VAL A 788 63.55 -41.55 0.23
C VAL A 788 63.83 -40.60 -0.93
N MET A 789 64.53 -41.06 -1.98
CA MET A 789 64.68 -40.29 -3.22
C MET A 789 63.34 -40.01 -3.91
N ILE A 790 62.44 -40.98 -3.99
CA ILE A 790 61.10 -40.80 -4.57
C ILE A 790 60.29 -39.80 -3.75
N ARG A 791 60.26 -39.93 -2.41
CA ARG A 791 59.60 -38.97 -1.51
C ARG A 791 60.18 -37.56 -1.66
N LEU A 792 61.51 -37.43 -1.71
CA LEU A 792 62.22 -36.15 -1.85
C LEU A 792 61.99 -35.53 -3.25
N SER A 793 61.87 -36.34 -4.30
CA SER A 793 61.47 -35.85 -5.63
C SER A 793 60.04 -35.29 -5.62
N LYS A 794 59.09 -35.96 -4.94
CA LYS A 794 57.70 -35.52 -4.81
C LYS A 794 57.58 -34.24 -3.98
N THR A 795 58.29 -34.12 -2.85
CA THR A 795 58.29 -32.88 -2.04
C THR A 795 59.00 -31.73 -2.77
N ARG A 796 60.11 -31.98 -3.47
CA ARG A 796 60.79 -30.97 -4.31
C ARG A 796 59.94 -30.52 -5.50
N GLY A 797 59.11 -31.42 -6.05
CA GLY A 797 58.06 -31.10 -7.02
C GLY A 797 56.97 -30.20 -6.42
N ALA A 798 56.39 -30.60 -5.29
CA ALA A 798 55.37 -29.83 -4.57
C ALA A 798 55.87 -28.42 -4.18
N LEU A 799 57.12 -28.31 -3.71
CA LEU A 799 57.80 -27.04 -3.43
C LEU A 799 57.99 -26.20 -4.69
N ARG A 800 58.36 -26.78 -5.84
CA ARG A 800 58.43 -26.05 -7.12
C ARG A 800 57.06 -25.51 -7.53
N THR A 801 55.97 -26.26 -7.36
CA THR A 801 54.60 -25.75 -7.63
C THR A 801 54.16 -24.67 -6.64
N ARG A 802 54.47 -24.80 -5.34
CA ARG A 802 54.21 -23.73 -4.36
C ARG A 802 55.05 -22.48 -4.65
N ALA A 803 56.32 -22.62 -5.03
CA ALA A 803 57.17 -21.51 -5.43
C ALA A 803 56.71 -20.82 -6.73
N LYS A 804 56.15 -21.57 -7.69
CA LYS A 804 55.46 -20.98 -8.86
C LYS A 804 54.23 -20.17 -8.44
N LYS A 805 53.33 -20.74 -7.62
CA LYS A 805 52.17 -20.01 -7.08
C LYS A 805 52.57 -18.77 -6.28
N MET A 806 53.62 -18.87 -5.45
CA MET A 806 54.19 -17.72 -4.73
C MET A 806 54.70 -16.64 -5.69
N LYS A 807 55.37 -17.00 -6.79
CA LYS A 807 55.81 -16.03 -7.80
C LYS A 807 54.64 -15.37 -8.55
N CYS A 808 53.55 -16.09 -8.81
CA CYS A 808 52.31 -15.49 -9.35
C CYS A 808 51.72 -14.48 -8.36
N LEU A 809 51.48 -14.89 -7.10
CA LEU A 809 50.97 -14.01 -6.04
C LEU A 809 51.87 -12.80 -5.77
N MET A 810 53.20 -12.94 -5.85
CA MET A 810 54.13 -11.81 -5.74
C MET A 810 54.14 -10.92 -6.98
N ALA A 811 53.86 -11.46 -8.18
CA ALA A 811 53.67 -10.65 -9.38
C ALA A 811 52.34 -9.89 -9.33
N GLU A 812 51.27 -10.51 -8.86
CA GLU A 812 49.96 -9.89 -8.60
C GLU A 812 50.07 -8.78 -7.54
N LEU A 813 50.73 -9.04 -6.41
CA LEU A 813 51.00 -8.06 -5.35
C LEU A 813 51.91 -6.90 -5.83
N ASN A 814 52.83 -7.16 -6.75
CA ASN A 814 53.64 -6.11 -7.37
C ASN A 814 52.86 -5.36 -8.46
N MET A 815 51.90 -5.98 -9.15
CA MET A 815 50.98 -5.30 -10.08
C MET A 815 50.03 -4.36 -9.33
N THR A 816 49.47 -4.78 -8.18
CA THR A 816 48.66 -3.86 -7.34
C THR A 816 49.52 -2.73 -6.78
N ARG A 817 50.66 -3.02 -6.15
CA ARG A 817 51.57 -1.98 -5.64
C ARG A 817 52.05 -1.01 -6.73
N THR A 818 52.31 -1.47 -7.95
CA THR A 818 52.68 -0.57 -9.05
C THR A 818 51.49 0.17 -9.67
N ALA A 819 50.26 -0.31 -9.50
CA ALA A 819 49.04 0.46 -9.77
C ALA A 819 48.83 1.55 -8.69
N ASP A 820 48.97 1.21 -7.41
CA ASP A 820 48.88 2.16 -6.29
C ASP A 820 49.94 3.27 -6.39
N HIS A 821 51.20 2.90 -6.66
CA HIS A 821 52.27 3.86 -6.90
C HIS A 821 52.09 4.68 -8.18
N LYS A 822 51.41 4.16 -9.21
CA LYS A 822 51.00 4.96 -10.38
C LYS A 822 49.90 5.96 -10.02
N PHE A 823 48.89 5.53 -9.26
CA PHE A 823 47.80 6.39 -8.82
C PHE A 823 48.32 7.55 -7.96
N GLU A 824 49.18 7.28 -6.98
CA GLU A 824 49.83 8.33 -6.20
C GLU A 824 50.80 9.19 -7.03
N LEU A 825 51.52 8.62 -8.02
CA LEU A 825 52.32 9.43 -8.96
C LEU A 825 51.46 10.34 -9.84
N ASP A 826 50.31 9.89 -10.32
CA ASP A 826 49.42 10.68 -11.19
C ASP A 826 48.62 11.71 -10.39
N LYS A 827 48.29 11.41 -9.13
CA LYS A 827 47.80 12.38 -8.13
C LYS A 827 48.84 13.45 -7.82
N ILE A 828 50.09 13.07 -7.53
CA ILE A 828 51.21 14.02 -7.32
C ILE A 828 51.49 14.82 -8.60
N LYS A 829 51.38 14.24 -9.81
CA LYS A 829 51.45 15.00 -11.08
C LYS A 829 50.28 15.97 -11.22
N SER A 830 49.07 15.60 -10.82
CA SER A 830 47.88 16.46 -10.84
C SER A 830 48.06 17.65 -9.88
N GLU A 831 48.52 17.38 -8.66
CA GLU A 831 48.87 18.41 -7.66
C GLU A 831 50.03 19.30 -8.13
N LEU A 832 51.09 18.72 -8.72
CA LEU A 832 52.21 19.46 -9.31
C LEU A 832 51.78 20.31 -10.52
N ASN A 833 50.87 19.82 -11.35
CA ASN A 833 50.30 20.58 -12.46
C ASN A 833 49.35 21.67 -11.97
N GLY A 834 48.59 21.44 -10.90
CA GLY A 834 47.81 22.46 -10.20
C GLY A 834 48.70 23.53 -9.55
N LEU A 835 49.83 23.14 -8.98
CA LEU A 835 50.85 24.07 -8.45
C LEU A 835 51.56 24.83 -9.58
N LYS A 836 51.88 24.19 -10.70
CA LYS A 836 52.39 24.87 -11.91
C LYS A 836 51.35 25.84 -12.48
N ALA A 837 50.07 25.48 -12.52
CA ALA A 837 48.99 26.36 -12.96
C ALA A 837 48.83 27.57 -12.01
N LYS A 838 48.84 27.35 -10.69
CA LYS A 838 48.86 28.41 -9.68
C LYS A 838 50.09 29.30 -9.80
N CYS A 839 51.28 28.72 -10.00
CA CYS A 839 52.53 29.45 -10.16
C CYS A 839 52.57 30.24 -11.49
N LEU A 840 52.05 29.71 -12.59
CA LEU A 840 51.90 30.42 -13.87
C LEU A 840 50.82 31.52 -13.80
N ALA A 841 49.74 31.31 -13.05
CA ALA A 841 48.75 32.34 -12.76
C ALA A 841 49.34 33.46 -11.89
N GLN A 842 50.14 33.11 -10.87
CA GLN A 842 50.89 34.08 -10.06
C GLN A 842 51.94 34.81 -10.91
N LYS A 843 52.66 34.11 -11.80
CA LYS A 843 53.64 34.71 -12.72
C LYS A 843 52.96 35.60 -13.77
N LYS A 844 51.72 35.30 -14.19
CA LYS A 844 50.87 36.20 -15.02
C LYS A 844 50.30 37.39 -14.24
N ARG A 845 50.01 37.25 -12.93
CA ARG A 845 49.69 38.39 -12.06
C ARG A 845 50.90 39.31 -11.90
N ASN A 846 52.06 38.74 -11.56
CA ASN A 846 53.30 39.49 -11.40
C ASN A 846 53.79 40.08 -12.74
N SER A 847 53.57 39.41 -13.88
CA SER A 847 53.91 40.00 -15.19
C SER A 847 52.97 41.14 -15.58
N LYS A 848 51.69 41.12 -15.17
CA LYS A 848 50.79 42.26 -15.33
C LYS A 848 51.18 43.43 -14.43
N ALA A 849 51.42 43.17 -13.14
CA ALA A 849 51.93 44.19 -12.21
C ALA A 849 53.26 44.80 -12.69
N ASN A 850 54.20 43.98 -13.20
CA ASN A 850 55.44 44.49 -13.78
C ASN A 850 55.24 45.16 -15.14
N GLN A 851 54.20 44.87 -15.93
CA GLN A 851 53.87 45.61 -17.16
C GLN A 851 53.13 46.93 -16.88
N GLU A 852 52.52 47.08 -15.71
CA GLU A 852 51.98 48.35 -15.21
C GLU A 852 53.08 49.22 -14.56
N LEU A 853 54.13 48.60 -13.99
CA LEU A 853 55.32 49.30 -13.46
C LEU A 853 56.44 49.54 -14.49
N ALA A 854 56.48 48.82 -15.63
CA ALA A 854 57.49 48.98 -16.68
C ALA A 854 57.00 49.80 -17.88
N LYS A 855 56.39 50.96 -17.60
CA LYS A 855 56.12 52.02 -18.58
C LYS A 855 56.96 53.28 -18.40
N GLU A 856 57.84 53.30 -17.39
CA GLU A 856 58.91 54.30 -17.27
C GLU A 856 60.28 53.65 -17.50
N ASN A 857 61.19 54.48 -18.02
CA ASN A 857 62.60 54.22 -18.34
C ASN A 857 62.90 53.31 -19.55
N VAL A 858 63.95 53.72 -20.27
CA VAL A 858 64.28 53.29 -21.63
C VAL A 858 65.79 53.08 -21.73
N HIS A 859 66.25 51.94 -22.25
CA HIS A 859 67.20 51.85 -23.38
C HIS A 859 67.60 50.38 -23.68
N PRO A 860 67.94 50.04 -24.94
CA PRO A 860 68.47 48.74 -25.34
C PRO A 860 69.99 48.77 -25.61
N ALA A 861 70.66 47.60 -25.59
CA ALA A 861 71.90 47.37 -26.33
C ALA A 861 72.24 45.88 -26.50
N ALA A 862 72.89 45.58 -27.63
CA ALA A 862 73.86 44.51 -27.90
C ALA A 862 73.52 43.02 -27.62
N ALA A 863 73.99 42.18 -28.54
CA ALA A 863 74.30 40.77 -28.30
C ALA A 863 75.83 40.61 -28.30
N ASP A 864 76.35 39.53 -27.71
CA ASP A 864 77.57 38.84 -28.17
C ASP A 864 77.73 37.47 -27.49
N ASP A 865 78.45 36.57 -28.16
CA ASP A 865 79.01 35.29 -27.68
C ASP A 865 80.53 35.55 -27.34
N PRO A 866 81.45 34.60 -27.03
CA PRO A 866 81.31 33.17 -26.75
C PRO A 866 82.17 32.58 -25.59
N SER A 867 81.82 31.35 -25.17
CA SER A 867 82.75 30.25 -24.79
C SER A 867 83.68 30.26 -23.54
N LEU A 868 83.96 29.03 -23.06
CA LEU A 868 85.19 28.52 -22.39
C LEU A 868 85.59 28.93 -20.95
N GLN A 869 85.45 27.96 -20.01
CA GLN A 869 86.47 27.33 -19.12
C GLN A 869 85.73 26.48 -18.04
N ARG A 870 86.14 25.29 -17.54
CA ARG A 870 87.40 24.57 -17.21
C ARG A 870 87.66 24.58 -15.68
N GLY A 871 87.74 23.38 -15.07
CA GLY A 871 88.01 23.11 -13.64
C GLY A 871 87.05 21.99 -13.14
N GLN A 872 87.43 20.77 -12.74
CA GLN A 872 88.49 20.25 -11.82
C GLN A 872 88.16 20.50 -10.33
N ASP A 873 88.37 19.58 -9.37
CA ASP A 873 88.61 18.10 -9.40
C ASP A 873 88.41 17.52 -7.96
N GLU A 874 88.81 16.26 -7.72
CA GLU A 874 89.04 15.61 -6.39
C GLU A 874 87.79 15.21 -5.55
N ALA A 875 87.81 14.20 -4.65
CA ALA A 875 88.65 13.00 -4.40
C ALA A 875 87.99 12.13 -3.29
N ALA A 876 88.33 10.85 -3.02
CA ALA A 876 88.82 9.73 -3.84
C ALA A 876 88.79 8.40 -3.02
N GLY A 877 88.51 7.24 -3.65
CA GLY A 877 88.69 5.89 -3.08
C GLY A 877 87.41 5.08 -2.81
N ARG A 878 87.44 3.73 -2.72
CA ARG A 878 88.59 2.80 -2.82
C ARG A 878 88.18 1.40 -3.37
N HIS A 879 89.19 0.58 -3.67
CA HIS A 879 89.17 -0.72 -4.38
C HIS A 879 88.24 -1.83 -3.83
N GLY A 880 88.05 -2.88 -4.65
CA GLY A 880 88.29 -4.25 -4.17
C GLY A 880 87.49 -5.38 -4.86
N ASP A 881 88.06 -5.98 -5.91
CA ASP A 881 87.98 -7.36 -6.44
C ASP A 881 86.79 -8.31 -6.12
N GLY A 882 86.45 -9.19 -7.09
CA GLY A 882 85.63 -10.39 -6.83
C GLY A 882 85.02 -11.05 -8.06
N ASP A 883 85.45 -12.28 -8.37
CA ASP A 883 84.84 -13.18 -9.37
C ASP A 883 83.35 -13.48 -9.12
N GLY A 884 82.60 -13.91 -10.15
CA GLY A 884 81.25 -14.44 -9.89
C GLY A 884 80.38 -14.80 -11.09
N ALA A 885 80.71 -15.90 -11.79
CA ALA A 885 79.98 -16.44 -12.94
C ALA A 885 78.44 -16.61 -12.83
N GLY A 886 77.77 -16.44 -13.98
CA GLY A 886 76.58 -17.23 -14.37
C GLY A 886 75.20 -16.53 -14.26
N PHE A 887 74.13 -17.09 -14.84
CA PHE A 887 74.00 -18.17 -15.84
C PHE A 887 72.53 -18.17 -16.36
N ALA A 888 72.22 -18.97 -17.39
CA ALA A 888 70.86 -19.32 -17.88
C ALA A 888 70.04 -18.19 -18.56
N LEU A 889 69.75 -18.26 -19.87
CA LEU A 889 68.81 -19.17 -20.57
C LEU A 889 67.34 -18.87 -20.22
N ALA A 890 66.52 -18.33 -21.15
CA ALA A 890 65.89 -19.00 -22.32
C ALA A 890 64.37 -19.21 -22.03
N ASN A 891 63.45 -19.30 -23.00
CA ASN A 891 63.53 -19.19 -24.47
C ASN A 891 62.12 -18.80 -25.02
N PRO A 892 62.01 -18.11 -26.16
CA PRO A 892 60.83 -18.22 -27.02
C PRO A 892 60.88 -19.50 -27.87
N LYS A 893 59.73 -20.00 -28.36
CA LYS A 893 59.58 -20.65 -29.68
C LYS A 893 58.16 -21.14 -29.97
N VAL A 894 57.66 -20.80 -31.16
CA VAL A 894 56.82 -21.68 -31.99
C VAL A 894 57.24 -21.45 -33.44
N THR A 895 57.90 -22.44 -34.06
CA THR A 895 57.92 -22.59 -35.52
C THR A 895 58.35 -24.00 -35.92
N ALA A 896 57.43 -24.70 -36.59
CA ALA A 896 57.54 -25.64 -37.71
C ALA A 896 58.75 -26.59 -37.94
N LEU A 897 58.41 -27.67 -38.66
CA LEU A 897 59.21 -28.58 -39.50
C LEU A 897 59.83 -29.86 -38.90
N MET A 898 59.38 -30.95 -39.52
CA MET A 898 59.92 -32.32 -39.67
C MET A 898 61.33 -32.33 -40.33
N PRO A 899 62.09 -33.46 -40.48
CA PRO A 899 61.55 -34.82 -40.73
C PRO A 899 62.39 -36.07 -40.33
N VAL A 900 61.89 -37.24 -40.78
CA VAL A 900 62.60 -38.50 -41.14
C VAL A 900 63.16 -39.39 -40.01
N ASN A 901 62.69 -40.65 -40.03
CA ASN A 901 63.27 -41.96 -39.60
C ASN A 901 63.96 -42.06 -38.21
N GLN A 902 63.89 -43.21 -37.53
CA GLN A 902 63.74 -44.59 -38.03
C GLN A 902 62.87 -45.47 -37.10
#